data_AF-A0A4Y9Y9M3-F1
#
_entry.id   AF-A0A4Y9Y9M3-F1
#
_cell.length_a   1.000
_cell.length_b   1.000
_cell.length_c   1.000
_cell.angle_alpha   90.00
_cell.angle_beta   90.00
_cell.angle_gamma   90.00
#
_symmetry.space_group_name_H-M   'P 1'
#
loop_
_entity.id
_entity.type
_entity.pdbx_description
1 polymer ?
#
loop_
_entity_poly.entity_id
_entity_poly.type
_entity_poly.pdbx_seq_one_letter_code
_entity_poly.pdbx_strand_id
1 'polypeptide(L)'
;MHSTKTAVNTARPSAKWAMEKKEVSYAENERASGEAPKSSSSLVVARQRKRGNAADDGLCWRLDAGAVWVSVRRHGGPLAAGSGANLAAIRNLSQVRVCLLRRPHLLDQCISRHCRTTPCTSTCLSDSPTRMVMLTFFLQTTRYLVAASMPIAIGHLSIPQSNHGRVYRPVKDSEETRNLQPGDIVESDWGHIFEWDSSCVSEEVVQRWRQEGDKRCDEALKALFPDPSTHAGKDLLAALEEHGKARGSNDIDPAFFFLDAIYEQPPDDLCITEQEYRIASDFFLDYAVQIAQALLYYSLAGGFASPRIVKTLHAVSYLVPHGQTRGETADGLSSSPSAKKHDDRTFIRLMETFQFALDVMDCTLPPVKDNGPSTQHTIAHILPGGEGWKAAVRIRMLHGVARHRAQARFEKSEAEGVDFVPINQEDMSATLGAFSTVPLWCLARFGLPASPEQASAYVALWRHIGFYLGVSPAILRKYFATPHTSGKYLASAAIHLFSVRPSISGSTELLPPTLPVLHAMSGRPPLYTTFAFNCALARFLLGPSLSSHLGIPHTKLTTYLKLHAVLIGQRLPLWFLRWYPRQAWITKRRAVIREGLVRITYWNLGMRRTSFRPRTGYTGVGREEGGDTIAGSEGEKIVFDSEGGKMLVRSMREVWVEMVAVLVSVSVGTAYILWIVVKAAFK
;
A
#
# COMPACT_ATOMS: atom_id res chain seq x y z
N MET A 1 -5.12 -68.06 3.45
CA MET A 1 -6.24 -69.05 3.49
C MET A 1 -7.03 -68.75 4.77
N HIS A 2 -8.36 -68.64 4.84
CA HIS A 2 -9.48 -68.83 3.89
C HIS A 2 -10.44 -67.60 3.97
N SER A 3 -11.19 -67.22 2.92
CA SER A 3 -12.65 -67.47 2.71
C SER A 3 -13.54 -67.06 3.90
N THR A 4 -14.68 -66.35 3.81
CA THR A 4 -15.67 -65.99 2.75
C THR A 4 -16.54 -64.84 3.34
N LYS A 5 -17.43 -64.06 2.69
CA LYS A 5 -18.68 -64.41 1.95
C LYS A 5 -19.42 -63.13 1.47
N THR A 6 -20.44 -63.28 0.62
CA THR A 6 -21.15 -62.22 -0.14
C THR A 6 -22.63 -62.00 0.27
N ALA A 7 -23.15 -60.78 0.06
CA ALA A 7 -24.56 -60.38 -0.22
C ALA A 7 -24.57 -58.89 -0.66
N VAL A 8 -25.31 -58.33 -1.63
CA VAL A 8 -26.35 -58.75 -2.61
C VAL A 8 -27.84 -58.62 -2.19
N ASN A 9 -28.43 -57.45 -2.44
CA ASN A 9 -29.81 -57.17 -2.94
C ASN A 9 -29.88 -55.65 -3.28
N THR A 10 -30.19 -55.14 -4.49
CA THR A 10 -31.44 -55.15 -5.31
C THR A 10 -32.65 -54.48 -4.59
N ALA A 11 -33.43 -53.55 -5.16
CA ALA A 11 -33.63 -53.13 -6.56
C ALA A 11 -34.02 -51.63 -6.78
N ARG A 12 -34.25 -51.24 -8.06
CA ARG A 12 -34.60 -49.91 -8.66
C ARG A 12 -36.13 -49.57 -8.54
N PRO A 13 -36.80 -48.58 -9.22
CA PRO A 13 -36.37 -47.58 -10.26
C PRO A 13 -37.01 -46.15 -10.31
N SER A 14 -36.38 -45.24 -11.08
CA SER A 14 -36.94 -44.28 -12.10
C SER A 14 -35.95 -43.10 -12.35
N ALA A 15 -35.41 -42.81 -13.55
CA ALA A 15 -36.02 -42.28 -14.81
C ALA A 15 -36.46 -40.81 -14.68
N LYS A 16 -36.07 -39.79 -15.49
CA LYS A 16 -35.19 -39.53 -16.67
C LYS A 16 -34.71 -38.04 -16.53
N TRP A 17 -33.67 -37.50 -17.17
CA TRP A 17 -33.50 -37.04 -18.57
C TRP A 17 -32.02 -36.56 -18.69
N ALA A 18 -31.20 -37.06 -19.62
CA ALA A 18 -30.96 -36.51 -20.97
C ALA A 18 -30.38 -35.07 -21.01
N MET A 19 -29.09 -34.94 -21.33
CA MET A 19 -28.46 -33.71 -21.87
C MET A 19 -27.78 -34.04 -23.20
N GLU A 20 -28.07 -33.21 -24.20
CA GLU A 20 -27.72 -33.40 -25.61
C GLU A 20 -26.34 -32.78 -25.89
N LYS A 21 -25.39 -33.55 -26.46
CA LYS A 21 -24.17 -32.98 -27.03
C LYS A 21 -24.51 -32.33 -28.37
N LYS A 22 -24.19 -31.05 -28.54
CA LYS A 22 -24.03 -30.43 -29.86
C LYS A 22 -22.61 -29.97 -30.07
N GLU A 23 -21.86 -30.80 -30.79
CA GLU A 23 -20.72 -30.35 -31.59
C GLU A 23 -21.27 -29.49 -32.74
N VAL A 24 -20.58 -28.40 -33.06
CA VAL A 24 -20.84 -27.62 -34.28
C VAL A 24 -19.51 -27.48 -35.01
N SER A 25 -19.35 -28.26 -36.08
CA SER A 25 -18.25 -28.10 -37.02
C SER A 25 -18.45 -26.83 -37.84
N TYR A 26 -17.36 -26.09 -38.05
CA TYR A 26 -17.30 -25.14 -39.16
C TYR A 26 -16.96 -25.92 -40.43
N ALA A 27 -17.86 -25.89 -41.40
CA ALA A 27 -17.60 -26.38 -42.75
C ALA A 27 -17.17 -25.19 -43.61
N GLU A 28 -15.93 -25.24 -44.11
CA GLU A 28 -15.48 -24.37 -45.19
C GLU A 28 -16.22 -24.73 -46.48
N ASN A 29 -16.50 -23.73 -47.32
CA ASN A 29 -17.05 -23.97 -48.65
C ASN A 29 -16.46 -22.95 -49.63
N GLU A 30 -15.51 -23.40 -50.43
CA GLU A 30 -14.90 -22.60 -51.49
C GLU A 30 -15.89 -22.37 -52.64
N ARG A 31 -15.88 -21.16 -53.22
CA ARG A 31 -15.98 -20.98 -54.67
C ARG A 31 -15.40 -19.63 -55.10
N ALA A 32 -14.75 -19.66 -56.26
CA ALA A 32 -13.81 -18.64 -56.71
C ALA A 32 -14.42 -17.59 -57.67
N SER A 33 -13.53 -16.74 -58.22
CA SER A 33 -13.75 -15.56 -59.09
C SER A 33 -14.27 -14.31 -58.36
N GLY A 34 -13.77 -13.10 -58.64
CA GLY A 34 -12.66 -12.72 -59.53
C GLY A 34 -12.55 -11.19 -59.62
N GLU A 35 -11.36 -10.70 -59.97
CA GLU A 35 -11.04 -9.30 -60.37
C GLU A 35 -11.17 -8.15 -59.34
N ALA A 36 -10.27 -7.20 -59.51
CA ALA A 36 -10.27 -5.82 -58.99
C ALA A 36 -10.12 -4.88 -60.22
N PRO A 37 -10.07 -3.52 -60.14
CA PRO A 37 -10.02 -2.64 -58.96
C PRO A 37 -10.85 -1.33 -59.09
N LYS A 38 -10.60 -0.38 -58.15
CA LYS A 38 -10.66 1.10 -58.26
C LYS A 38 -11.82 1.89 -57.59
N SER A 39 -11.34 2.96 -56.93
CA SER A 39 -11.84 4.35 -56.89
C SER A 39 -13.16 4.73 -56.18
N SER A 40 -12.94 5.55 -55.14
CA SER A 40 -13.55 6.86 -54.90
C SER A 40 -15.00 7.03 -54.39
N SER A 41 -15.06 7.88 -53.35
CA SER A 41 -16.04 8.95 -53.08
C SER A 41 -17.38 8.69 -52.38
N SER A 42 -17.66 9.65 -51.48
CA SER A 42 -18.95 10.19 -51.00
C SER A 42 -19.83 9.40 -50.03
N LEU A 43 -19.86 9.93 -48.80
CA LEU A 43 -21.03 10.22 -47.95
C LEU A 43 -22.37 9.53 -48.27
N VAL A 44 -22.89 8.78 -47.29
CA VAL A 44 -24.30 8.89 -46.87
C VAL A 44 -24.41 8.82 -45.34
N VAL A 45 -25.06 9.81 -44.72
CA VAL A 45 -25.44 9.78 -43.30
C VAL A 45 -26.72 8.95 -43.14
N ALA A 46 -26.62 7.75 -42.59
CA ALA A 46 -27.77 6.87 -42.31
C ALA A 46 -28.06 6.78 -40.80
N ARG A 47 -28.92 7.68 -40.31
CA ARG A 47 -29.33 7.79 -38.90
C ARG A 47 -30.38 6.73 -38.52
N GLN A 48 -29.99 5.47 -38.34
CA GLN A 48 -30.94 4.43 -37.90
C GLN A 48 -31.18 4.43 -36.37
N ARG A 49 -32.38 4.90 -36.00
CA ARG A 49 -33.03 4.60 -34.72
C ARG A 49 -33.56 3.15 -34.78
N LYS A 50 -33.18 2.29 -33.84
CA LYS A 50 -33.96 1.09 -33.48
C LYS A 50 -34.32 1.08 -31.99
N ARG A 51 -35.57 0.73 -31.71
CA ARG A 51 -36.16 0.47 -30.38
C ARG A 51 -36.40 -1.04 -30.23
N GLY A 52 -36.48 -1.54 -28.99
CA GLY A 52 -36.81 -2.93 -28.64
C GLY A 52 -35.57 -3.66 -28.12
N ASN A 53 -35.42 -3.85 -26.80
CA ASN A 53 -36.00 -4.93 -25.97
C ASN A 53 -35.41 -6.30 -26.37
N ALA A 54 -34.75 -7.09 -25.52
CA ALA A 54 -35.09 -7.38 -24.12
C ALA A 54 -33.91 -7.96 -23.29
N ALA A 55 -34.10 -7.99 -21.97
CA ALA A 55 -33.49 -8.90 -20.98
C ALA A 55 -31.99 -9.26 -21.09
N ASP A 56 -31.19 -8.63 -20.23
CA ASP A 56 -30.01 -9.25 -19.63
C ASP A 56 -30.03 -8.93 -18.12
N ASP A 57 -30.21 -9.95 -17.27
CA ASP A 57 -30.36 -9.80 -15.81
C ASP A 57 -28.99 -9.56 -15.12
N GLY A 58 -28.40 -8.41 -15.42
CA GLY A 58 -27.23 -7.90 -14.71
C GLY A 58 -27.60 -7.41 -13.31
N LEU A 59 -27.54 -8.30 -12.31
CA LEU A 59 -27.81 -7.97 -10.91
C LEU A 59 -26.76 -6.99 -10.33
N CYS A 60 -26.95 -5.70 -10.59
CA CYS A 60 -26.06 -4.62 -10.20
C CYS A 60 -26.18 -4.34 -8.70
N TRP A 61 -25.20 -4.80 -7.91
CA TRP A 61 -25.11 -4.49 -6.48
C TRP A 61 -24.74 -3.02 -6.24
N ARG A 62 -25.75 -2.13 -6.26
CA ARG A 62 -25.62 -0.79 -5.69
C ARG A 62 -25.54 -0.86 -4.17
N LEU A 63 -24.42 -0.41 -3.63
CA LEU A 63 -24.37 0.13 -2.27
C LEU A 63 -24.91 1.56 -2.31
N ASP A 64 -26.21 1.73 -2.07
CA ASP A 64 -26.82 3.05 -1.94
C ASP A 64 -26.33 3.75 -0.66
N ALA A 65 -25.27 4.55 -0.81
CA ALA A 65 -24.87 5.52 0.19
C ALA A 65 -25.86 6.69 0.18
N GLY A 66 -26.73 6.76 1.19
CA GLY A 66 -27.80 7.75 1.28
C GLY A 66 -27.30 9.20 1.22
N ALA A 67 -27.58 9.87 0.11
CA ALA A 67 -27.32 11.31 -0.06
C ALA A 67 -28.47 12.12 0.55
N VAL A 68 -28.24 12.73 1.72
CA VAL A 68 -29.18 13.71 2.30
C VAL A 68 -29.07 15.03 1.53
N TRP A 69 -30.10 15.34 0.75
CA TRP A 69 -30.23 16.64 0.08
C TRP A 69 -30.66 17.72 1.06
N VAL A 70 -29.78 18.68 1.35
CA VAL A 70 -30.16 19.94 2.03
C VAL A 70 -30.52 20.98 0.98
N SER A 71 -31.82 21.23 0.82
CA SER A 71 -32.35 22.28 -0.04
C SER A 71 -32.13 23.66 0.58
N VAL A 72 -31.11 24.38 0.13
CA VAL A 72 -30.90 25.79 0.50
C VAL A 72 -31.81 26.68 -0.35
N ARG A 73 -32.94 27.10 0.21
CA ARG A 73 -33.74 28.20 -0.39
C ARG A 73 -32.92 29.49 -0.36
N ARG A 74 -32.74 30.11 -1.52
CA ARG A 74 -32.32 31.51 -1.60
C ARG A 74 -33.49 32.41 -1.17
N HIS A 75 -33.32 33.15 -0.07
CA HIS A 75 -33.97 34.45 0.07
C HIS A 75 -32.92 35.53 -0.18
N GLY A 76 -33.20 36.40 -1.13
CA GLY A 76 -32.36 37.56 -1.44
C GLY A 76 -32.80 38.79 -0.64
N GLY A 77 -31.82 39.58 -0.21
CA GLY A 77 -32.00 40.90 0.39
C GLY A 77 -30.64 41.59 0.46
N PRO A 78 -30.43 42.75 -0.18
CA PRO A 78 -29.17 43.50 -0.08
C PRO A 78 -29.17 44.42 1.14
N LEU A 79 -27.98 44.93 1.50
CA LEU A 79 -27.60 46.05 2.40
C LEU A 79 -26.31 45.62 3.15
N ALA A 80 -25.30 46.45 3.43
CA ALA A 80 -24.87 47.74 2.87
C ALA A 80 -23.35 47.89 3.17
N ALA A 81 -22.65 48.83 2.54
CA ALA A 81 -21.21 49.04 2.79
C ALA A 81 -20.95 49.68 4.18
N GLY A 82 -19.85 49.27 4.84
CA GLY A 82 -19.41 49.81 6.13
C GLY A 82 -17.89 49.72 6.29
N SER A 83 -17.25 50.88 6.43
CA SER A 83 -15.80 51.13 6.37
C SER A 83 -14.93 50.44 7.44
N GLY A 84 -13.76 49.96 7.00
CA GLY A 84 -12.48 50.53 7.47
C GLY A 84 -11.95 50.19 8.88
N ALA A 85 -11.57 48.93 9.13
CA ALA A 85 -10.60 48.58 10.20
C ALA A 85 -10.01 47.16 10.03
N ASN A 86 -9.07 46.92 9.10
CA ASN A 86 -8.40 45.59 9.03
C ASN A 86 -7.03 45.50 8.30
N LEU A 87 -6.17 46.52 8.41
CA LEU A 87 -4.79 46.46 7.88
C LEU A 87 -3.68 46.27 8.93
N ALA A 88 -4.01 46.36 10.23
CA ALA A 88 -3.07 46.06 11.32
C ALA A 88 -3.01 44.56 11.69
N ALA A 89 -4.10 43.81 11.50
CA ALA A 89 -4.20 42.40 11.91
C ALA A 89 -3.28 41.46 11.10
N ILE A 90 -3.01 41.79 9.83
CA ILE A 90 -2.25 40.93 8.90
C ILE A 90 -0.76 40.87 9.25
N ARG A 91 -0.21 41.91 9.91
CA ARG A 91 1.22 41.98 10.27
C ARG A 91 1.60 41.19 11.53
N ASN A 92 0.62 40.79 12.36
CA ASN A 92 0.85 39.97 13.57
C ASN A 92 0.80 38.46 13.34
N LEU A 93 0.26 37.99 12.21
CA LEU A 93 0.16 36.55 11.91
C LEU A 93 1.52 35.87 11.70
N SER A 94 2.55 36.61 11.31
CA SER A 94 3.93 36.10 11.21
C SER A 94 4.54 35.84 12.61
N GLN A 95 4.36 36.74 13.57
CA GLN A 95 4.83 36.55 14.94
C GLN A 95 4.02 35.49 15.70
N VAL A 96 2.70 35.40 15.48
CA VAL A 96 1.86 34.33 16.06
C VAL A 96 2.29 32.95 15.54
N ARG A 97 2.69 32.83 14.26
CA ARG A 97 3.29 31.60 13.70
C ARG A 97 4.53 31.16 14.49
N VAL A 98 5.44 32.09 14.79
CA VAL A 98 6.68 31.81 15.55
C VAL A 98 6.38 31.46 17.01
N CYS A 99 5.38 32.08 17.64
CA CYS A 99 4.97 31.72 19.01
C CYS A 99 4.34 30.33 19.11
N LEU A 100 3.47 29.94 18.17
CA LEU A 100 2.84 28.61 18.16
C LEU A 100 3.83 27.49 17.77
N LEU A 101 4.83 27.79 16.93
CA LEU A 101 5.94 26.87 16.63
C LEU A 101 6.88 26.63 17.82
N ARG A 102 6.92 27.54 18.82
CA ARG A 102 7.91 27.49 19.91
C ARG A 102 7.49 26.73 21.17
N ARG A 103 6.19 26.49 21.43
CA ARG A 103 5.72 25.89 22.71
C ARG A 103 4.44 25.03 22.58
N PRO A 104 4.51 23.79 22.06
CA PRO A 104 3.35 22.88 22.07
C PRO A 104 2.84 22.57 23.48
N HIS A 105 3.72 22.52 24.49
CA HIS A 105 3.35 22.30 25.90
C HIS A 105 2.46 23.39 26.51
N LEU A 106 2.37 24.60 25.92
CA LEU A 106 1.42 25.61 26.41
C LEU A 106 -0.04 25.22 26.12
N LEU A 107 -0.29 24.40 25.09
CA LEU A 107 -1.65 23.91 24.82
C LEU A 107 -2.09 22.91 25.91
N ASP A 108 -1.22 21.96 26.26
CA ASP A 108 -1.46 21.02 27.36
C ASP A 108 -1.51 21.73 28.73
N GLN A 109 -0.71 22.78 28.96
CA GLN A 109 -0.82 23.62 30.16
C GLN A 109 -2.09 24.47 30.20
N CYS A 110 -2.60 24.98 29.07
CA CYS A 110 -3.90 25.68 29.04
C CYS A 110 -5.05 24.73 29.35
N ILE A 111 -5.04 23.53 28.78
CA ILE A 111 -6.04 22.48 29.06
C ILE A 111 -5.95 22.04 30.54
N SER A 112 -4.74 21.81 31.05
CA SER A 112 -4.51 21.44 32.46
C SER A 112 -4.84 22.55 33.46
N ARG A 113 -4.60 23.83 33.11
CA ARG A 113 -4.96 24.98 33.96
C ARG A 113 -6.47 25.24 33.98
N HIS A 114 -7.18 25.10 32.86
CA HIS A 114 -8.65 25.19 32.85
C HIS A 114 -9.31 24.12 33.75
N CYS A 115 -8.68 22.97 33.98
CA CYS A 115 -9.13 21.99 34.96
C CYS A 115 -8.74 22.28 36.42
N ARG A 116 -7.95 23.33 36.72
CA ARG A 116 -7.43 23.63 38.08
C ARG A 116 -7.87 24.98 38.67
N THR A 117 -8.52 25.85 37.90
CA THR A 117 -8.81 27.24 38.34
C THR A 117 -10.27 27.50 38.75
N THR A 118 -11.08 26.48 38.98
CA THR A 118 -12.42 26.59 39.58
C THR A 118 -12.46 25.91 40.95
N PRO A 119 -12.45 26.67 42.07
CA PRO A 119 -12.72 26.11 43.39
C PRO A 119 -14.22 25.88 43.53
N CYS A 120 -14.72 24.75 43.02
CA CYS A 120 -16.10 24.33 43.24
C CYS A 120 -16.18 23.45 44.48
N THR A 121 -16.98 23.92 45.43
CA THR A 121 -17.46 23.21 46.61
C THR A 121 -18.06 21.84 46.27
N SER A 122 -18.00 20.95 47.25
CA SER A 122 -18.45 19.57 47.17
C SER A 122 -19.97 19.44 46.94
N THR A 123 -20.38 19.20 45.68
CA THR A 123 -21.67 18.53 45.39
C THR A 123 -21.73 17.94 43.98
N CYS A 124 -21.97 16.63 43.91
CA CYS A 124 -22.62 15.85 42.84
C CYS A 124 -22.56 16.36 41.38
N LEU A 125 -21.58 15.87 40.61
CA LEU A 125 -21.72 15.68 39.16
C LEU A 125 -21.22 14.28 38.80
N SER A 126 -22.07 13.46 38.19
CA SER A 126 -21.73 12.07 37.87
C SER A 126 -20.77 11.96 36.68
N ASP A 127 -19.71 11.17 36.84
CA ASP A 127 -18.83 10.74 35.75
C ASP A 127 -19.60 9.84 34.77
N SER A 128 -20.27 10.45 33.81
CA SER A 128 -20.82 9.71 32.66
C SER A 128 -19.69 9.42 31.67
N PRO A 129 -19.31 8.15 31.41
CA PRO A 129 -18.23 7.83 30.46
C PRO A 129 -18.49 8.43 29.06
N THR A 130 -19.76 8.60 28.70
CA THR A 130 -20.19 9.13 27.40
C THR A 130 -19.79 10.58 27.10
N ARG A 131 -19.65 11.44 28.13
CA ARG A 131 -19.16 12.82 27.93
C ARG A 131 -17.67 12.84 27.59
N MET A 132 -16.88 12.01 28.27
CA MET A 132 -15.44 11.86 28.01
C MET A 132 -15.17 11.28 26.60
N VAL A 133 -16.05 10.39 26.16
CA VAL A 133 -16.05 9.70 24.86
C VAL A 133 -16.23 10.68 23.68
N MET A 134 -17.28 11.52 23.67
CA MET A 134 -17.43 12.55 22.62
C MET A 134 -16.31 13.59 22.63
N LEU A 135 -15.89 14.05 23.82
CA LEU A 135 -14.83 15.04 23.96
C LEU A 135 -13.50 14.52 23.39
N THR A 136 -13.18 13.24 23.63
CA THR A 136 -11.97 12.60 23.08
C THR A 136 -11.99 12.52 21.56
N PHE A 137 -13.13 12.15 20.94
CA PHE A 137 -13.27 12.13 19.49
C PHE A 137 -13.13 13.54 18.88
N PHE A 138 -13.72 14.55 19.52
CA PHE A 138 -13.61 15.94 19.09
C PHE A 138 -12.16 16.45 19.18
N LEU A 139 -11.47 16.22 20.30
CA LEU A 139 -10.06 16.60 20.49
C LEU A 139 -9.12 15.89 19.49
N GLN A 140 -9.35 14.61 19.18
CA GLN A 140 -8.59 13.90 18.12
C GLN A 140 -8.87 14.45 16.72
N THR A 141 -10.09 14.91 16.46
CA THR A 141 -10.48 15.55 15.19
C THR A 141 -9.85 16.95 15.05
N THR A 142 -9.77 17.71 16.14
CA THR A 142 -9.06 19.01 16.17
C THR A 142 -7.54 18.85 16.03
N ARG A 143 -6.92 17.92 16.77
CA ARG A 143 -5.48 17.60 16.64
C ARG A 143 -5.09 17.20 15.21
N TYR A 144 -5.98 16.51 14.51
CA TYR A 144 -5.77 16.14 13.10
C TYR A 144 -5.70 17.30 12.13
N LEU A 145 -6.60 18.28 12.22
CA LEU A 145 -6.60 19.43 11.33
C LEU A 145 -5.31 20.24 11.47
N VAL A 146 -4.70 20.24 12.66
CA VAL A 146 -3.37 20.81 12.91
C VAL A 146 -2.25 19.92 12.35
N ALA A 147 -2.26 18.62 12.67
CA ALA A 147 -1.22 17.67 12.25
C ALA A 147 -1.13 17.49 10.72
N ALA A 148 -2.23 17.67 9.99
CA ALA A 148 -2.31 17.61 8.54
C ALA A 148 -1.37 18.57 7.79
N SER A 149 -0.86 19.60 8.47
CA SER A 149 -0.04 20.69 7.90
C SER A 149 1.39 20.74 8.43
N MET A 150 1.81 19.79 9.27
CA MET A 150 3.11 19.81 9.96
C MET A 150 4.14 18.86 9.31
N PRO A 151 5.45 19.19 9.39
CA PRO A 151 6.53 18.28 8.99
C PRO A 151 6.54 17.02 9.87
N ILE A 152 7.12 15.93 9.35
CA ILE A 152 7.26 14.68 10.12
C ILE A 152 8.45 14.83 11.07
N ALA A 153 8.17 15.21 12.32
CA ALA A 153 9.14 15.09 13.41
C ALA A 153 9.35 13.62 13.79
N ILE A 154 10.61 13.15 13.77
CA ILE A 154 10.96 11.76 14.07
C ILE A 154 11.71 11.70 15.40
N GLY A 155 11.08 11.06 16.39
CA GLY A 155 11.60 10.93 17.75
C GLY A 155 11.20 12.07 18.68
N HIS A 156 11.66 11.98 19.94
CA HIS A 156 11.49 13.04 20.92
C HIS A 156 12.47 14.19 20.64
N LEU A 157 12.05 15.13 19.77
CA LEU A 157 12.68 16.44 19.62
C LEU A 157 12.41 17.30 20.86
N SER A 158 13.00 16.92 21.98
CA SER A 158 13.06 17.74 23.19
C SER A 158 13.88 19.00 22.87
N ILE A 159 13.21 20.12 22.64
CA ILE A 159 13.87 21.43 22.53
C ILE A 159 14.31 21.83 23.95
N PRO A 160 15.62 21.83 24.27
CA PRO A 160 16.08 22.25 25.59
C PRO A 160 15.93 23.77 25.70
N GLN A 161 15.67 24.28 26.91
CA GLN A 161 15.63 25.73 27.15
C GLN A 161 17.03 26.36 27.30
N SER A 162 18.11 25.61 27.04
CA SER A 162 19.51 26.06 27.09
C SER A 162 20.18 25.93 25.71
N ASN A 163 20.97 26.93 25.35
CA ASN A 163 21.20 27.32 23.96
C ASN A 163 22.61 26.98 23.43
N HIS A 164 23.16 25.81 23.83
CA HIS A 164 24.53 25.41 23.51
C HIS A 164 24.58 23.96 23.00
N GLY A 165 24.92 23.78 21.71
CA GLY A 165 25.35 22.50 21.14
C GLY A 165 24.62 22.03 19.88
N ARG A 166 23.30 22.21 19.77
CA ARG A 166 22.50 21.69 18.64
C ARG A 166 22.45 22.68 17.48
N VAL A 167 23.14 22.37 16.38
CA VAL A 167 23.09 23.17 15.14
C VAL A 167 21.92 22.69 14.28
N TYR A 168 21.14 23.63 13.76
CA TYR A 168 20.10 23.34 12.78
C TYR A 168 20.71 23.35 11.37
N ARG A 169 20.53 22.27 10.62
CA ARG A 169 21.07 22.13 9.27
C ARG A 169 19.96 21.72 8.30
N PRO A 170 19.55 22.59 7.36
CA PRO A 170 18.78 22.14 6.21
C PRO A 170 19.69 21.27 5.34
N VAL A 171 19.18 20.12 4.89
CA VAL A 171 19.92 19.16 4.05
C VAL A 171 19.09 18.82 2.81
N LYS A 172 19.70 19.06 1.65
CA LYS A 172 19.12 18.89 0.32
C LYS A 172 19.73 17.69 -0.38
N ASP A 173 21.06 17.62 -0.38
CA ASP A 173 21.82 16.67 -1.17
C ASP A 173 22.64 15.69 -0.32
N SER A 174 22.85 14.51 -0.90
CA SER A 174 23.62 13.39 -0.33
C SER A 174 24.98 13.82 0.22
N GLU A 175 25.68 14.72 -0.47
CA GLU A 175 27.05 15.12 -0.13
C GLU A 175 27.12 16.04 1.10
N GLU A 176 26.03 16.73 1.44
CA GLU A 176 25.94 17.56 2.64
C GLU A 176 25.95 16.69 3.91
N THR A 177 25.51 15.42 3.82
CA THR A 177 25.48 14.49 4.95
C THR A 177 26.87 14.16 5.52
N ARG A 178 27.94 14.28 4.71
CA ARG A 178 29.32 14.02 5.14
C ARG A 178 29.81 15.00 6.20
N ASN A 179 29.20 16.19 6.25
CA ASN A 179 29.57 17.29 7.16
C ASN A 179 28.72 17.33 8.45
N LEU A 180 27.77 16.41 8.60
CA LEU A 180 26.87 16.34 9.76
C LEU A 180 27.56 15.68 10.96
N GLN A 181 27.38 16.27 12.14
CA GLN A 181 27.89 15.74 13.40
C GLN A 181 26.75 15.10 14.22
N PRO A 182 27.04 14.07 15.04
CA PRO A 182 26.04 13.53 15.96
C PRO A 182 25.46 14.63 16.88
N GLY A 183 24.14 14.74 16.92
CA GLY A 183 23.41 15.78 17.65
C GLY A 183 22.95 16.98 16.81
N ASP A 184 23.39 17.09 15.54
CA ASP A 184 22.84 18.09 14.61
C ASP A 184 21.34 17.82 14.33
N ILE A 185 20.54 18.88 14.23
CA ILE A 185 19.11 18.77 13.87
C ILE A 185 18.99 18.98 12.36
N VAL A 186 18.69 17.89 11.66
CA VAL A 186 18.50 17.86 10.21
C VAL A 186 17.04 18.15 9.87
N GLU A 187 16.82 19.15 9.03
CA GLU A 187 15.59 19.28 8.24
C GLU A 187 15.89 18.83 6.81
N SER A 188 15.29 17.72 6.37
CA SER A 188 15.38 17.33 4.97
C SER A 188 14.39 18.14 4.13
N ASP A 189 14.77 18.47 2.88
CA ASP A 189 13.89 19.13 1.91
C ASP A 189 12.56 18.36 1.68
N TRP A 190 12.53 17.07 2.01
CA TRP A 190 11.35 16.18 1.96
C TRP A 190 10.36 16.36 3.13
N GLY A 191 10.69 17.20 4.11
CA GLY A 191 9.80 17.57 5.22
C GLY A 191 9.89 16.63 6.44
N HIS A 192 11.03 15.96 6.64
CA HIS A 192 11.34 15.22 7.86
C HIS A 192 12.30 16.03 8.73
N ILE A 193 12.06 16.06 10.03
CA ILE A 193 12.95 16.71 11.02
C ILE A 193 13.41 15.66 12.03
N PHE A 194 14.72 15.50 12.17
CA PHE A 194 15.32 14.49 13.04
C PHE A 194 16.71 14.90 13.54
N GLU A 195 17.13 14.34 14.68
CA GLU A 195 18.49 14.48 15.20
C GLU A 195 19.41 13.46 14.53
N TRP A 196 20.52 13.90 13.94
CA TRP A 196 21.52 13.06 13.29
C TRP A 196 22.29 12.25 14.35
N ASP A 197 22.35 10.93 14.17
CA ASP A 197 23.03 10.02 15.09
C ASP A 197 23.39 8.69 14.39
N SER A 198 23.83 7.70 15.17
CA SER A 198 24.19 6.36 14.67
C SER A 198 23.03 5.58 14.01
N SER A 199 21.77 5.99 14.22
CA SER A 199 20.59 5.42 13.54
C SER A 199 20.40 5.96 12.12
N CYS A 200 21.12 7.02 11.75
CA CYS A 200 21.10 7.58 10.41
C CYS A 200 22.07 6.82 9.49
N VAL A 201 21.84 6.89 8.18
CA VAL A 201 22.78 6.40 7.16
C VAL A 201 23.47 7.60 6.50
N SER A 202 24.78 7.50 6.28
CA SER A 202 25.57 8.54 5.59
C SER A 202 25.83 8.15 4.13
N GLU A 203 26.31 9.11 3.34
CA GLU A 203 26.59 8.88 1.93
C GLU A 203 27.60 7.74 1.68
N GLU A 204 28.68 7.65 2.45
CA GLU A 204 29.73 6.64 2.27
C GLU A 204 29.23 5.22 2.54
N VAL A 205 28.16 5.09 3.34
CA VAL A 205 27.51 3.81 3.61
C VAL A 205 26.62 3.42 2.43
N VAL A 206 25.75 4.34 1.96
CA VAL A 206 24.88 4.03 0.81
C VAL A 206 25.65 3.89 -0.51
N GLN A 207 26.74 4.63 -0.71
CA GLN A 207 27.60 4.46 -1.90
C GLN A 207 28.19 3.04 -2.00
N ARG A 208 28.55 2.42 -0.88
CA ARG A 208 28.98 1.00 -0.87
C ARG A 208 27.81 0.07 -1.13
N TRP A 209 26.69 0.27 -0.46
CA TRP A 209 25.49 -0.55 -0.66
C TRP A 209 24.95 -0.52 -2.09
N ARG A 210 25.14 0.58 -2.84
CA ARG A 210 24.80 0.66 -4.28
C ARG A 210 25.55 -0.34 -5.15
N GLN A 211 26.70 -0.83 -4.70
CA GLN A 211 27.50 -1.85 -5.39
C GLN A 211 27.21 -3.27 -4.88
N GLU A 212 26.32 -3.43 -3.89
CA GLU A 212 25.99 -4.71 -3.26
C GLU A 212 24.59 -5.18 -3.72
N GLY A 213 24.53 -6.26 -4.52
CA GLY A 213 23.29 -6.92 -4.94
C GLY A 213 22.84 -8.02 -3.96
N ASP A 214 22.42 -9.16 -4.51
CA ASP A 214 22.19 -10.41 -3.75
C ASP A 214 22.89 -11.58 -4.44
N LYS A 215 24.22 -11.62 -4.28
CA LYS A 215 25.10 -12.58 -4.96
C LYS A 215 24.67 -14.04 -4.78
N ARG A 216 24.10 -14.43 -3.63
CA ARG A 216 23.64 -15.82 -3.42
C ARG A 216 22.49 -16.16 -4.38
N CYS A 217 21.51 -15.26 -4.51
CA CYS A 217 20.39 -15.43 -5.44
C CYS A 217 20.84 -15.30 -6.90
N ASP A 218 21.69 -14.32 -7.20
CA ASP A 218 22.15 -14.05 -8.57
C ASP A 218 22.95 -15.23 -9.16
N GLU A 219 23.88 -15.83 -8.41
CA GLU A 219 24.62 -17.01 -8.89
C GLU A 219 23.75 -18.27 -8.98
N ALA A 220 22.81 -18.47 -8.05
CA ALA A 220 21.86 -19.58 -8.12
C ALA A 220 20.94 -19.50 -9.35
N LEU A 221 20.47 -18.29 -9.72
CA LEU A 221 19.66 -18.09 -10.92
C LEU A 221 20.46 -18.38 -12.20
N LYS A 222 21.74 -18.00 -12.27
CA LYS A 222 22.62 -18.34 -13.40
C LYS A 222 22.85 -19.86 -13.52
N ALA A 223 23.03 -20.56 -12.41
CA ALA A 223 23.22 -22.00 -12.39
C ALA A 223 21.95 -22.75 -12.83
N LEU A 224 20.78 -22.39 -12.30
CA LEU A 224 19.50 -23.03 -12.64
C LEU A 224 19.00 -22.70 -14.06
N PHE A 225 19.34 -21.51 -14.57
CA PHE A 225 18.81 -20.97 -15.82
C PHE A 225 19.92 -20.22 -16.60
N PRO A 226 20.82 -20.93 -17.30
CA PRO A 226 21.94 -20.30 -18.00
C PRO A 226 21.52 -19.33 -19.13
N ASP A 227 20.34 -19.53 -19.72
CA ASP A 227 19.72 -18.59 -20.67
C ASP A 227 18.59 -17.79 -19.96
N PRO A 228 18.68 -16.44 -19.90
CA PRO A 228 17.68 -15.57 -19.28
C PRO A 228 16.26 -15.63 -19.89
N SER A 229 16.12 -16.19 -21.10
CA SER A 229 14.81 -16.48 -21.69
C SER A 229 14.03 -17.53 -20.87
N THR A 230 14.76 -18.47 -20.25
CA THR A 230 14.20 -19.70 -19.66
C THR A 230 13.52 -19.52 -18.31
N HIS A 231 13.66 -18.36 -17.66
CA HIS A 231 12.96 -18.02 -16.41
C HIS A 231 11.44 -17.80 -16.61
N ALA A 232 11.03 -17.45 -17.83
CA ALA A 232 9.72 -16.87 -18.06
C ALA A 232 8.59 -17.90 -17.86
N GLY A 233 7.56 -17.52 -17.08
CA GLY A 233 6.37 -18.33 -16.81
C GLY A 233 6.55 -19.44 -15.76
N LYS A 234 7.77 -19.66 -15.24
CA LYS A 234 8.09 -20.68 -14.24
C LYS A 234 7.96 -20.14 -12.81
N ASP A 235 7.55 -21.01 -11.88
CA ASP A 235 7.71 -20.76 -10.45
C ASP A 235 9.17 -21.10 -10.08
N LEU A 236 9.96 -20.06 -9.81
CA LEU A 236 11.41 -20.20 -9.63
C LEU A 236 11.76 -20.97 -8.35
N LEU A 237 10.93 -20.85 -7.30
CA LEU A 237 11.13 -21.59 -6.06
C LEU A 237 10.85 -23.08 -6.25
N ALA A 238 9.74 -23.43 -6.89
CA ALA A 238 9.43 -24.83 -7.19
C ALA A 238 10.47 -25.49 -8.10
N ALA A 239 11.05 -24.73 -9.05
CA ALA A 239 12.15 -25.21 -9.88
C ALA A 239 13.45 -25.44 -9.08
N LEU A 240 13.76 -24.56 -8.12
CA LEU A 240 14.91 -24.69 -7.22
C LEU A 240 14.76 -25.88 -6.26
N GLU A 241 13.56 -26.05 -5.67
CA GLU A 241 13.22 -27.20 -4.83
C GLU A 241 13.31 -28.53 -5.60
N GLU A 242 12.87 -28.56 -6.87
CA GLU A 242 12.96 -29.75 -7.72
C GLU A 242 14.41 -30.08 -8.09
N HIS A 243 15.20 -29.07 -8.48
CA HIS A 243 16.64 -29.24 -8.73
C HIS A 243 17.37 -29.74 -7.48
N GLY A 244 16.99 -29.24 -6.30
CA GLY A 244 17.49 -29.69 -4.99
C GLY A 244 17.28 -31.17 -4.71
N LYS A 245 16.25 -31.82 -5.28
CA LYS A 245 16.02 -33.27 -5.12
C LYS A 245 16.97 -34.12 -5.95
N ALA A 246 17.59 -33.56 -6.99
CA ALA A 246 18.57 -34.25 -7.84
C ALA A 246 20.02 -34.15 -7.29
N ARG A 247 20.23 -33.48 -6.15
CA ARG A 247 21.53 -33.23 -5.52
C ARG A 247 22.30 -34.52 -5.21
N GLY A 248 23.45 -34.69 -5.85
CA GLY A 248 24.46 -35.66 -5.44
C GLY A 248 25.22 -35.22 -4.19
N SER A 249 25.87 -36.17 -3.51
CA SER A 249 26.51 -35.90 -2.21
C SER A 249 27.71 -34.93 -2.26
N ASN A 250 28.30 -34.72 -3.45
CA ASN A 250 29.52 -33.95 -3.66
C ASN A 250 29.35 -32.78 -4.65
N ASP A 251 28.12 -32.45 -5.05
CA ASP A 251 27.88 -31.42 -6.07
C ASP A 251 28.07 -30.00 -5.51
N ILE A 252 28.97 -29.24 -6.15
CA ILE A 252 29.25 -27.83 -5.83
C ILE A 252 28.43 -26.95 -6.77
N ASP A 253 27.14 -26.78 -6.45
CA ASP A 253 26.21 -25.94 -7.21
C ASP A 253 25.79 -24.70 -6.40
N PRO A 254 25.98 -23.46 -6.91
CA PRO A 254 25.42 -22.23 -6.34
C PRO A 254 23.93 -22.31 -5.99
N ALA A 255 23.14 -23.06 -6.75
CA ALA A 255 21.73 -23.32 -6.49
C ALA A 255 21.50 -24.03 -5.14
N PHE A 256 22.32 -25.04 -4.80
CA PHE A 256 22.19 -25.75 -3.53
C PHE A 256 22.57 -24.86 -2.35
N PHE A 257 23.61 -24.03 -2.47
CA PHE A 257 23.97 -23.06 -1.42
C PHE A 257 22.89 -22.00 -1.20
N PHE A 258 22.19 -21.57 -2.26
CA PHE A 258 21.06 -20.65 -2.13
C PHE A 258 19.82 -21.34 -1.54
N LEU A 259 19.54 -22.59 -1.95
CA LEU A 259 18.47 -23.42 -1.40
C LEU A 259 18.66 -23.63 0.10
N ASP A 260 19.84 -24.09 0.53
CA ASP A 260 20.16 -24.26 1.96
C ASP A 260 19.98 -22.92 2.72
N ALA A 261 20.45 -21.80 2.14
CA ALA A 261 20.36 -20.47 2.73
C ALA A 261 18.95 -19.84 2.81
N ILE A 262 17.96 -20.28 2.02
CA ILE A 262 16.57 -19.78 2.16
C ILE A 262 15.78 -20.56 3.24
N TYR A 263 16.22 -21.77 3.58
CA TYR A 263 15.67 -22.56 4.69
C TYR A 263 16.34 -22.27 6.05
N GLU A 264 17.47 -21.56 6.06
CA GLU A 264 18.02 -20.94 7.29
C GLU A 264 16.98 -20.02 7.93
N GLN A 265 16.75 -20.16 9.25
CA GLN A 265 15.93 -19.20 9.99
C GLN A 265 16.74 -17.94 10.33
N PRO A 266 16.10 -16.75 10.45
CA PRO A 266 16.78 -15.55 10.91
C PRO A 266 17.39 -15.79 12.31
N PRO A 267 18.61 -15.28 12.59
CA PRO A 267 19.19 -15.27 13.93
C PRO A 267 18.24 -14.71 15.00
N ASP A 268 18.39 -15.12 16.26
CA ASP A 268 17.49 -14.79 17.37
C ASP A 268 17.21 -13.29 17.56
N ASP A 269 18.15 -12.41 17.20
CA ASP A 269 17.98 -10.95 17.29
C ASP A 269 17.25 -10.33 16.08
N LEU A 270 17.16 -11.06 14.98
CA LEU A 270 16.41 -10.70 13.77
C LEU A 270 15.06 -11.41 13.69
N CYS A 271 14.88 -12.53 14.37
CA CYS A 271 13.62 -13.26 14.37
C CYS A 271 12.50 -12.44 15.06
N ILE A 272 11.26 -12.82 14.79
CA ILE A 272 10.07 -12.26 15.44
C ILE A 272 9.50 -13.35 16.35
N THR A 273 8.92 -12.98 17.49
CA THR A 273 8.20 -13.93 18.34
C THR A 273 6.77 -14.19 17.83
N GLU A 274 6.20 -15.34 18.18
CA GLU A 274 4.78 -15.68 17.90
C GLU A 274 3.81 -14.58 18.40
N GLN A 275 4.10 -13.98 19.57
CA GLN A 275 3.29 -12.92 20.15
C GLN A 275 3.38 -11.61 19.33
N GLU A 276 4.58 -11.20 18.95
CA GLU A 276 4.76 -10.04 18.06
C GLU A 276 4.11 -10.29 16.69
N TYR A 277 4.20 -11.50 16.13
CA TYR A 277 3.57 -11.82 14.84
C TYR A 277 2.05 -11.65 14.89
N ARG A 278 1.42 -12.11 15.98
CA ARG A 278 -0.01 -11.90 16.25
C ARG A 278 -0.35 -10.42 16.37
N ILE A 279 0.41 -9.66 17.17
CA ILE A 279 0.22 -8.22 17.34
C ILE A 279 0.33 -7.47 16.00
N ALA A 280 1.34 -7.79 15.19
CA ALA A 280 1.58 -7.16 13.90
C ALA A 280 0.48 -7.46 12.88
N SER A 281 0.01 -8.71 12.83
CA SER A 281 -1.07 -9.16 11.92
C SER A 281 -2.43 -8.59 12.34
N ASP A 282 -2.74 -8.60 13.64
CA ASP A 282 -3.92 -7.95 14.20
C ASP A 282 -3.92 -6.44 13.95
N PHE A 283 -2.77 -5.78 14.15
CA PHE A 283 -2.57 -4.36 13.84
C PHE A 283 -2.78 -4.08 12.35
N PHE A 284 -2.28 -4.93 11.45
CA PHE A 284 -2.53 -4.81 10.02
C PHE A 284 -4.03 -4.89 9.71
N LEU A 285 -4.75 -5.88 10.24
CA LEU A 285 -6.20 -6.04 10.04
C LEU A 285 -7.03 -4.92 10.68
N ASP A 286 -6.57 -4.38 11.80
CA ASP A 286 -7.23 -3.25 12.46
C ASP A 286 -7.17 -2.00 11.59
N TYR A 287 -5.97 -1.64 11.10
CA TYR A 287 -5.70 -0.43 10.31
C TYR A 287 -5.60 -0.66 8.79
N ALA A 288 -6.14 -1.77 8.28
CA ALA A 288 -5.91 -2.24 6.90
C ALA A 288 -6.16 -1.17 5.81
N VAL A 289 -7.22 -0.36 5.96
CA VAL A 289 -7.56 0.70 5.00
C VAL A 289 -6.48 1.80 4.99
N GLN A 290 -5.97 2.17 6.15
CA GLN A 290 -4.95 3.21 6.31
C GLN A 290 -3.58 2.70 5.86
N ILE A 291 -3.25 1.44 6.17
CA ILE A 291 -1.98 0.81 5.75
C ILE A 291 -1.97 0.62 4.22
N ALA A 292 -3.05 0.11 3.62
CA ALA A 292 -3.16 0.01 2.17
C ALA A 292 -3.04 1.39 1.46
N GLN A 293 -3.63 2.43 2.04
CA GLN A 293 -3.44 3.81 1.56
C GLN A 293 -1.98 4.28 1.71
N ALA A 294 -1.32 4.00 2.83
CA ALA A 294 0.08 4.37 3.04
C ALA A 294 1.00 3.70 2.02
N LEU A 295 0.86 2.38 1.84
CA LEU A 295 1.62 1.60 0.88
C LEU A 295 1.41 2.09 -0.55
N LEU A 296 0.16 2.40 -0.94
CA LEU A 296 -0.14 2.86 -2.30
C LEU A 296 0.32 4.30 -2.57
N TYR A 297 -0.08 5.23 -1.72
CA TYR A 297 0.02 6.67 -1.99
C TYR A 297 1.32 7.30 -1.49
N TYR A 298 2.01 6.69 -0.52
CA TYR A 298 3.33 7.12 -0.08
C TYR A 298 4.41 6.17 -0.59
N SER A 299 4.35 4.88 -0.22
CA SER A 299 5.45 3.94 -0.49
C SER A 299 5.65 3.66 -1.98
N LEU A 300 4.57 3.35 -2.71
CA LEU A 300 4.63 3.06 -4.15
C LEU A 300 4.68 4.35 -4.98
N ALA A 301 3.66 5.21 -4.88
CA ALA A 301 3.58 6.43 -5.70
C ALA A 301 4.70 7.44 -5.39
N GLY A 302 5.17 7.53 -4.14
CA GLY A 302 6.30 8.39 -3.75
C GLY A 302 7.65 7.69 -3.86
N GLY A 303 7.81 6.51 -3.26
CA GLY A 303 9.11 5.82 -3.14
C GLY A 303 9.73 5.41 -4.48
N PHE A 304 8.92 5.01 -5.48
CA PHE A 304 9.42 4.61 -6.80
C PHE A 304 9.87 5.78 -7.70
N ALA A 305 9.83 7.01 -7.21
CA ALA A 305 10.28 8.18 -7.96
C ALA A 305 11.76 8.56 -7.72
N SER A 306 12.50 7.79 -6.91
CA SER A 306 13.96 7.94 -6.83
C SER A 306 14.59 7.75 -8.23
N PRO A 307 15.48 8.65 -8.71
CA PRO A 307 16.06 8.55 -10.05
C PRO A 307 16.73 7.20 -10.37
N ARG A 308 17.36 6.56 -9.38
CA ARG A 308 18.00 5.23 -9.55
C ARG A 308 16.98 4.11 -9.71
N ILE A 309 15.91 4.14 -8.89
CA ILE A 309 14.80 3.20 -8.98
C ILE A 309 14.04 3.39 -10.30
N VAL A 310 13.80 4.64 -10.73
CA VAL A 310 13.18 4.96 -12.03
C VAL A 310 13.99 4.37 -13.19
N LYS A 311 15.32 4.58 -13.23
CA LYS A 311 16.19 3.95 -14.23
C LYS A 311 16.02 2.42 -14.26
N THR A 312 16.04 1.79 -13.09
CA THR A 312 15.84 0.33 -12.97
C THR A 312 14.46 -0.11 -13.46
N LEU A 313 13.39 0.61 -13.10
CA LEU A 313 12.01 0.29 -13.47
C LEU A 313 11.75 0.41 -14.98
N HIS A 314 12.29 1.44 -15.64
CA HIS A 314 12.31 1.53 -17.11
C HIS A 314 13.15 0.41 -17.72
N ALA A 315 14.34 0.15 -17.16
CA ALA A 315 15.25 -0.90 -17.61
C ALA A 315 14.73 -2.34 -17.39
N VAL A 316 13.67 -2.57 -16.61
CA VAL A 316 12.94 -3.86 -16.60
C VAL A 316 11.58 -3.80 -17.29
N SER A 317 11.01 -2.60 -17.44
CA SER A 317 9.67 -2.32 -17.98
C SER A 317 8.53 -3.16 -17.39
N TYR A 318 8.63 -3.36 -16.08
CA TYR A 318 7.67 -4.10 -15.28
C TYR A 318 6.45 -3.25 -14.88
N LEU A 319 6.69 -1.98 -14.52
CA LEU A 319 5.68 -1.02 -14.04
C LEU A 319 5.45 0.17 -14.98
N VAL A 320 6.46 0.57 -15.76
CA VAL A 320 6.44 1.69 -16.71
C VAL A 320 6.85 1.17 -18.09
N PRO A 321 6.27 1.64 -19.21
CA PRO A 321 6.74 1.29 -20.55
C PRO A 321 8.13 1.86 -20.84
N HIS A 322 8.93 1.17 -21.67
CA HIS A 322 10.24 1.64 -22.10
C HIS A 322 10.20 3.04 -22.72
N GLY A 323 11.12 3.90 -22.30
CA GLY A 323 11.49 5.10 -23.04
C GLY A 323 10.51 6.26 -22.96
N GLN A 324 9.51 6.23 -22.07
CA GLN A 324 8.63 7.38 -21.87
C GLN A 324 9.42 8.58 -21.35
N THR A 325 9.58 9.57 -22.21
CA THR A 325 10.29 10.83 -21.93
C THR A 325 9.30 11.97 -21.66
N ARG A 326 9.77 13.00 -20.94
CA ARG A 326 8.96 14.15 -20.50
C ARG A 326 8.25 14.93 -21.62
N GLY A 327 8.62 14.73 -22.89
CA GLY A 327 8.02 15.37 -24.06
C GLY A 327 6.82 14.63 -24.68
N GLU A 328 6.72 13.31 -24.57
CA GLU A 328 5.70 12.51 -25.28
C GLU A 328 4.30 12.61 -24.65
N THR A 329 4.17 13.16 -23.45
CA THR A 329 2.89 13.27 -22.71
C THR A 329 2.25 14.66 -22.77
N ALA A 330 2.83 15.61 -23.51
CA ALA A 330 2.27 16.95 -23.67
C ALA A 330 0.96 16.93 -24.48
N ASP A 331 0.87 16.04 -25.48
CA ASP A 331 -0.30 15.86 -26.32
C ASP A 331 -1.08 14.59 -25.95
N GLY A 332 -2.22 14.77 -25.28
CA GLY A 332 -3.30 13.78 -25.28
C GLY A 332 -3.24 12.68 -24.21
N LEU A 333 -3.30 13.05 -22.93
CA LEU A 333 -3.66 12.13 -21.84
C LEU A 333 -5.18 11.76 -21.89
N SER A 334 -5.68 11.29 -23.04
CA SER A 334 -7.08 10.89 -23.22
C SER A 334 -7.29 9.79 -24.27
N SER A 335 -7.95 8.71 -23.85
CA SER A 335 -8.76 7.80 -24.67
C SER A 335 -8.09 6.94 -25.77
N SER A 336 -6.76 6.76 -25.78
CA SER A 336 -6.15 5.70 -26.62
C SER A 336 -6.31 4.30 -25.98
N PRO A 337 -6.62 3.24 -26.76
CA PRO A 337 -6.64 1.86 -26.26
C PRO A 337 -5.32 1.39 -25.65
N SER A 338 -4.17 1.91 -26.12
CA SER A 338 -2.86 1.57 -25.57
C SER A 338 -2.71 2.07 -24.13
N ALA A 339 -3.06 3.33 -23.86
CA ALA A 339 -2.99 3.93 -22.53
C ALA A 339 -3.77 3.10 -21.48
N LYS A 340 -4.99 2.66 -21.83
CA LYS A 340 -5.80 1.80 -20.95
C LYS A 340 -5.12 0.44 -20.67
N LYS A 341 -4.50 -0.18 -21.68
CA LYS A 341 -3.75 -1.45 -21.53
C LYS A 341 -2.54 -1.28 -20.60
N HIS A 342 -1.89 -0.11 -20.60
CA HIS A 342 -0.83 0.22 -19.66
C HIS A 342 -1.36 0.41 -18.24
N ASP A 343 -2.43 1.22 -18.05
CA ASP A 343 -3.09 1.41 -16.75
C ASP A 343 -3.54 0.07 -16.13
N ASP A 344 -4.13 -0.83 -16.93
CA ASP A 344 -4.56 -2.16 -16.49
C ASP A 344 -3.38 -3.04 -16.04
N ARG A 345 -2.22 -2.97 -16.73
CA ARG A 345 -1.02 -3.70 -16.30
C ARG A 345 -0.44 -3.12 -15.01
N THR A 346 -0.25 -1.81 -14.94
CA THR A 346 0.27 -1.15 -13.73
C THR A 346 -0.64 -1.48 -12.54
N PHE A 347 -1.97 -1.45 -12.72
CA PHE A 347 -2.92 -1.88 -11.70
C PHE A 347 -2.72 -3.33 -11.25
N ILE A 348 -2.59 -4.29 -12.19
CA ILE A 348 -2.33 -5.70 -11.85
C ILE A 348 -1.03 -5.83 -11.02
N ARG A 349 0.05 -5.14 -11.41
CA ARG A 349 1.33 -5.19 -10.66
C ARG A 349 1.20 -4.61 -9.24
N LEU A 350 0.44 -3.53 -9.07
CA LEU A 350 0.13 -2.97 -7.74
C LEU A 350 -0.65 -3.98 -6.87
N MET A 351 -1.59 -4.70 -7.46
CA MET A 351 -2.37 -5.73 -6.75
C MET A 351 -1.54 -6.98 -6.41
N GLU A 352 -0.54 -7.33 -7.21
CA GLU A 352 0.43 -8.39 -6.87
C GLU A 352 1.29 -8.00 -5.67
N THR A 353 1.78 -6.75 -5.63
CA THR A 353 2.49 -6.22 -4.45
C THR A 353 1.59 -6.19 -3.21
N PHE A 354 0.29 -5.91 -3.37
CA PHE A 354 -0.64 -5.99 -2.25
C PHE A 354 -0.92 -7.44 -1.82
N GLN A 355 -0.98 -8.40 -2.75
CA GLN A 355 -1.07 -9.83 -2.40
C GLN A 355 0.12 -10.26 -1.54
N PHE A 356 1.35 -9.84 -1.86
CA PHE A 356 2.51 -10.15 -1.01
C PHE A 356 2.33 -9.66 0.44
N ALA A 357 1.82 -8.44 0.64
CA ALA A 357 1.52 -7.94 1.97
C ALA A 357 0.45 -8.78 2.68
N LEU A 358 -0.53 -9.33 1.95
CA LEU A 358 -1.53 -10.25 2.50
C LEU A 358 -0.94 -11.64 2.83
N ASP A 359 -0.11 -12.20 1.95
CA ASP A 359 0.61 -13.48 2.17
C ASP A 359 1.54 -13.36 3.41
N VAL A 360 2.19 -12.22 3.67
CA VAL A 360 2.99 -12.00 4.89
C VAL A 360 2.14 -11.96 6.17
N MET A 361 0.95 -11.37 6.10
CA MET A 361 0.06 -11.13 7.25
C MET A 361 -0.91 -12.31 7.52
N ASP A 362 -0.62 -13.50 6.99
CA ASP A 362 -1.49 -14.70 7.07
C ASP A 362 -2.95 -14.37 6.68
N CYS A 363 -3.08 -13.51 5.66
CA CYS A 363 -4.33 -13.19 5.01
C CYS A 363 -4.46 -14.08 3.77
N THR A 364 -4.88 -15.32 3.99
CA THR A 364 -5.19 -16.30 2.93
C THR A 364 -6.65 -16.78 3.07
N LEU A 365 -7.21 -17.36 2.00
CA LEU A 365 -8.50 -18.05 2.10
C LEU A 365 -8.23 -19.49 2.59
N PRO A 366 -8.89 -19.95 3.66
CA PRO A 366 -8.82 -21.36 4.05
C PRO A 366 -9.41 -22.24 2.94
N PRO A 367 -8.92 -23.48 2.77
CA PRO A 367 -9.53 -24.42 1.84
C PRO A 367 -10.98 -24.71 2.27
N VAL A 368 -11.89 -24.77 1.29
CA VAL A 368 -13.36 -24.88 1.45
C VAL A 368 -13.84 -26.10 2.28
N LYS A 369 -12.94 -26.99 2.68
CA LYS A 369 -13.25 -28.23 3.41
C LYS A 369 -13.07 -28.15 4.93
N ASP A 370 -12.35 -27.16 5.45
CA ASP A 370 -12.06 -27.07 6.89
C ASP A 370 -13.06 -26.17 7.62
N ASN A 371 -14.13 -26.78 8.16
CA ASN A 371 -15.09 -26.14 9.07
C ASN A 371 -14.53 -25.93 10.50
N GLY A 372 -13.20 -25.80 10.64
CA GLY A 372 -12.56 -25.53 11.92
C GLY A 372 -12.75 -24.09 12.37
N PRO A 373 -12.64 -23.78 13.68
CA PRO A 373 -12.62 -22.40 14.14
C PRO A 373 -11.42 -21.66 13.49
N SER A 374 -11.68 -20.50 12.89
CA SER A 374 -10.70 -19.73 12.12
C SER A 374 -9.38 -19.54 12.88
N THR A 375 -8.32 -20.14 12.35
CA THR A 375 -7.04 -20.34 13.05
C THR A 375 -6.41 -19.02 13.50
N GLN A 376 -5.83 -19.03 14.71
CA GLN A 376 -4.98 -17.93 15.18
C GLN A 376 -3.82 -17.72 14.22
N HIS A 377 -3.42 -16.45 14.01
CA HIS A 377 -2.21 -16.12 13.28
C HIS A 377 -1.02 -16.87 13.90
N THR A 378 -0.33 -17.68 13.09
CA THR A 378 0.73 -18.59 13.55
C THR A 378 2.01 -18.29 12.78
N ILE A 379 3.14 -18.12 13.48
CA ILE A 379 4.44 -17.74 12.89
C ILE A 379 4.92 -18.72 11.81
N ALA A 380 4.47 -19.98 11.88
CA ALA A 380 4.70 -20.99 10.83
C ALA A 380 4.34 -20.52 9.41
N HIS A 381 3.45 -19.51 9.26
CA HIS A 381 3.13 -18.90 7.98
C HIS A 381 4.31 -18.15 7.33
N ILE A 382 5.22 -17.59 8.12
CA ILE A 382 6.39 -16.81 7.68
C ILE A 382 7.74 -17.52 7.93
N LEU A 383 7.71 -18.73 8.50
CA LEU A 383 8.86 -19.64 8.60
C LEU A 383 9.00 -20.51 7.33
N PRO A 384 10.13 -21.21 7.14
CA PRO A 384 10.39 -21.98 5.93
C PRO A 384 9.30 -23.01 5.64
N GLY A 385 8.84 -23.05 4.39
CA GLY A 385 7.67 -23.83 3.94
C GLY A 385 6.31 -23.13 4.09
N GLY A 386 6.20 -22.06 4.88
CA GLY A 386 5.00 -21.23 5.02
C GLY A 386 4.71 -20.36 3.78
N GLU A 387 3.45 -19.96 3.57
CA GLU A 387 3.06 -19.25 2.34
C GLU A 387 3.62 -17.82 2.27
N GLY A 388 3.71 -17.10 3.39
CA GLY A 388 4.35 -15.78 3.48
C GLY A 388 5.87 -15.85 3.23
N TRP A 389 6.52 -16.91 3.72
CA TRP A 389 7.93 -17.21 3.40
C TRP A 389 8.10 -17.51 1.90
N LYS A 390 7.28 -18.38 1.31
CA LYS A 390 7.33 -18.68 -0.13
C LYS A 390 7.13 -17.43 -0.98
N ALA A 391 6.23 -16.53 -0.57
CA ALA A 391 6.02 -15.26 -1.26
C ALA A 391 7.27 -14.36 -1.19
N ALA A 392 7.90 -14.22 -0.02
CA ALA A 392 9.14 -13.47 0.15
C ALA A 392 10.29 -14.05 -0.70
N VAL A 393 10.49 -15.37 -0.67
CA VAL A 393 11.56 -16.04 -1.44
C VAL A 393 11.32 -15.93 -2.95
N ARG A 394 10.08 -16.14 -3.44
CA ARG A 394 9.75 -15.95 -4.87
C ARG A 394 10.03 -14.51 -5.32
N ILE A 395 9.74 -13.51 -4.49
CA ILE A 395 10.06 -12.11 -4.78
C ILE A 395 11.57 -11.85 -4.78
N ARG A 396 12.32 -12.44 -3.85
CA ARG A 396 13.79 -12.39 -3.85
C ARG A 396 14.38 -12.94 -5.17
N MET A 397 13.87 -14.06 -5.65
CA MET A 397 14.26 -14.62 -6.97
C MET A 397 13.82 -13.73 -8.13
N LEU A 398 12.62 -13.13 -8.07
CA LEU A 398 12.16 -12.17 -9.07
C LEU A 398 13.04 -10.91 -9.11
N HIS A 399 13.56 -10.44 -7.96
CA HIS A 399 14.54 -9.35 -7.89
C HIS A 399 15.87 -9.73 -8.56
N GLY A 400 16.38 -10.95 -8.39
CA GLY A 400 17.56 -11.42 -9.11
C GLY A 400 17.36 -11.44 -10.64
N VAL A 401 16.22 -11.95 -11.12
CA VAL A 401 15.86 -11.92 -12.55
C VAL A 401 15.74 -10.47 -13.07
N ALA A 402 15.15 -9.57 -12.29
CA ALA A 402 15.02 -8.16 -12.63
C ALA A 402 16.38 -7.44 -12.67
N ARG A 403 17.26 -7.72 -11.71
CA ARG A 403 18.65 -7.21 -11.64
C ARG A 403 19.45 -7.61 -12.86
N HIS A 404 19.47 -8.90 -13.19
CA HIS A 404 20.18 -9.41 -14.36
C HIS A 404 19.70 -8.76 -15.67
N ARG A 405 18.38 -8.59 -15.84
CA ARG A 405 17.79 -7.94 -17.02
C ARG A 405 18.11 -6.45 -17.13
N ALA A 406 18.16 -5.73 -16.00
CA ALA A 406 18.56 -4.33 -15.98
C ALA A 406 20.04 -4.17 -16.32
N GLN A 407 20.92 -4.99 -15.73
CA GLN A 407 22.37 -5.01 -16.04
C GLN A 407 22.64 -5.27 -17.52
N ALA A 408 22.08 -6.35 -18.08
CA ALA A 408 22.25 -6.72 -19.49
C ALA A 408 21.66 -5.70 -20.50
N ARG A 409 20.86 -4.73 -20.03
CA ARG A 409 20.38 -3.58 -20.83
C ARG A 409 21.27 -2.35 -20.65
N PHE A 410 21.74 -2.06 -19.44
CA PHE A 410 22.71 -0.99 -19.18
C PHE A 410 24.05 -1.26 -19.89
N GLU A 411 24.53 -2.50 -19.92
CA GLU A 411 25.73 -2.91 -20.67
C GLU A 411 25.63 -2.68 -22.18
N LYS A 412 24.42 -2.74 -22.74
CA LYS A 412 24.14 -2.47 -24.18
C LYS A 412 23.92 -0.98 -24.48
N SER A 413 23.76 -0.15 -23.43
CA SER A 413 23.45 1.28 -23.53
C SER A 413 24.70 2.09 -23.21
N GLU A 414 25.66 2.15 -24.15
CA GLU A 414 26.93 2.88 -23.99
C GLU A 414 26.76 4.33 -23.53
N ALA A 415 25.60 4.94 -23.82
CA ALA A 415 25.26 6.31 -23.46
C ALA A 415 24.78 6.52 -22.01
N GLU A 416 24.47 5.47 -21.25
CA GLU A 416 23.74 5.58 -19.96
C GLU A 416 24.55 5.25 -18.69
N GLY A 417 25.81 4.81 -18.84
CA GLY A 417 26.83 4.60 -17.79
C GLY A 417 26.34 4.60 -16.35
N VAL A 418 25.91 3.44 -15.84
CA VAL A 418 25.26 3.31 -14.53
C VAL A 418 26.22 2.85 -13.44
N ASP A 419 26.59 3.77 -12.54
CA ASP A 419 27.44 3.51 -11.36
C ASP A 419 26.66 2.93 -10.16
N PHE A 420 25.85 1.88 -10.40
CA PHE A 420 25.23 1.08 -9.34
C PHE A 420 24.71 -0.27 -9.86
N VAL A 421 24.66 -1.25 -8.97
CA VAL A 421 23.98 -2.54 -9.20
C VAL A 421 22.46 -2.32 -9.08
N PRO A 422 21.62 -2.76 -10.02
CA PRO A 422 20.18 -2.60 -9.91
C PRO A 422 19.59 -3.41 -8.74
N ILE A 423 18.62 -2.85 -8.02
CA ILE A 423 17.98 -3.52 -6.86
C ILE A 423 19.07 -3.91 -5.83
N ASN A 424 19.90 -2.94 -5.48
CA ASN A 424 21.01 -3.12 -4.54
C ASN A 424 20.54 -3.05 -3.08
N GLN A 425 21.47 -3.18 -2.12
CA GLN A 425 21.16 -3.13 -0.70
C GLN A 425 20.57 -1.78 -0.24
N GLU A 426 20.90 -0.63 -0.87
CA GLU A 426 20.22 0.67 -0.60
C GLU A 426 18.75 0.60 -1.04
N ASP A 427 18.49 0.19 -2.29
CA ASP A 427 17.14 0.09 -2.86
C ASP A 427 16.25 -0.89 -2.05
N MET A 428 16.79 -2.07 -1.73
CA MET A 428 16.06 -3.12 -1.01
C MET A 428 15.76 -2.73 0.43
N SER A 429 16.73 -2.16 1.16
CA SER A 429 16.53 -1.76 2.56
C SER A 429 15.64 -0.53 2.70
N ALA A 430 15.73 0.45 1.80
CA ALA A 430 14.81 1.59 1.81
C ALA A 430 13.38 1.17 1.43
N THR A 431 13.23 0.26 0.46
CA THR A 431 11.93 -0.34 0.13
C THR A 431 11.34 -1.10 1.32
N LEU A 432 12.16 -1.82 2.09
CA LEU A 432 11.72 -2.46 3.34
C LEU A 432 11.20 -1.41 4.36
N GLY A 433 11.91 -0.28 4.51
CA GLY A 433 11.43 0.87 5.26
C GLY A 433 10.09 1.43 4.76
N ALA A 434 9.86 1.38 3.44
CA ALA A 434 8.59 1.78 2.85
C ALA A 434 7.43 0.81 3.15
N PHE A 435 7.70 -0.47 3.48
CA PHE A 435 6.68 -1.41 3.97
C PHE A 435 6.48 -1.34 5.50
N SER A 436 7.53 -1.08 6.26
CA SER A 436 7.52 -1.11 7.74
C SER A 436 7.21 0.24 8.39
N THR A 437 7.91 1.29 7.95
CA THR A 437 8.04 2.57 8.66
C THR A 437 7.02 3.58 8.16
N VAL A 438 6.83 3.63 6.84
CA VAL A 438 5.88 4.55 6.20
C VAL A 438 4.43 4.35 6.68
N PRO A 439 3.90 3.12 6.87
CA PRO A 439 2.57 2.95 7.44
C PRO A 439 2.41 3.57 8.83
N LEU A 440 3.44 3.50 9.68
CA LEU A 440 3.43 4.12 11.01
C LEU A 440 3.41 5.66 10.92
N TRP A 441 4.21 6.24 10.02
CA TRP A 441 4.19 7.69 9.74
C TRP A 441 2.84 8.16 9.18
N CYS A 442 2.28 7.41 8.22
CA CYS A 442 0.99 7.73 7.63
C CYS A 442 -0.14 7.61 8.66
N LEU A 443 -0.10 6.61 9.54
CA LEU A 443 -1.03 6.49 10.67
C LEU A 443 -0.96 7.68 11.63
N ALA A 444 0.24 8.19 11.93
CA ALA A 444 0.39 9.43 12.69
C ALA A 444 -0.24 10.64 11.96
N ARG A 445 -0.01 10.80 10.64
CA ARG A 445 -0.68 11.84 9.81
C ARG A 445 -2.21 11.66 9.77
N PHE A 446 -2.69 10.41 9.73
CA PHE A 446 -4.11 10.07 9.86
C PHE A 446 -4.66 10.28 11.28
N GLY A 447 -3.89 10.83 12.23
CA GLY A 447 -4.31 11.09 13.62
C GLY A 447 -4.57 9.82 14.43
N LEU A 448 -4.00 8.70 14.00
CA LEU A 448 -4.23 7.34 14.51
C LEU A 448 -2.88 6.67 14.84
N PRO A 449 -2.01 7.27 15.67
CA PRO A 449 -0.73 6.67 15.99
C PRO A 449 -0.91 5.27 16.60
N ALA A 450 -0.02 4.36 16.20
CA ALA A 450 0.11 3.01 16.76
C ALA A 450 0.60 3.07 18.22
N SER A 451 0.31 2.05 19.02
CA SER A 451 1.00 1.90 20.31
C SER A 451 2.48 1.57 20.11
N PRO A 452 3.37 1.80 21.11
CA PRO A 452 4.77 1.40 21.02
C PRO A 452 4.96 -0.09 20.73
N GLU A 453 4.12 -0.93 21.34
CA GLU A 453 4.06 -2.38 21.12
C GLU A 453 3.68 -2.73 19.67
N GLN A 454 2.58 -2.15 19.15
CA GLN A 454 2.15 -2.33 17.76
C GLN A 454 3.22 -1.90 16.76
N ALA A 455 3.84 -0.73 17.00
CA ALA A 455 4.90 -0.22 16.15
C ALA A 455 6.13 -1.15 16.17
N SER A 456 6.54 -1.64 17.35
CA SER A 456 7.68 -2.55 17.52
C SER A 456 7.44 -3.88 16.81
N ALA A 457 6.29 -4.51 17.07
CA ALA A 457 5.90 -5.78 16.46
C ALA A 457 5.82 -5.68 14.92
N TYR A 458 5.23 -4.60 14.39
CA TYR A 458 5.13 -4.38 12.95
C TYR A 458 6.51 -4.19 12.29
N VAL A 459 7.44 -3.47 12.94
CA VAL A 459 8.82 -3.33 12.45
C VAL A 459 9.61 -4.64 12.59
N ALA A 460 9.40 -5.41 13.66
CA ALA A 460 10.01 -6.73 13.83
C ALA A 460 9.55 -7.72 12.75
N LEU A 461 8.28 -7.67 12.33
CA LEU A 461 7.76 -8.53 11.27
C LEU A 461 8.46 -8.24 9.94
N TRP A 462 8.54 -6.96 9.56
CA TRP A 462 9.26 -6.61 8.34
C TRP A 462 10.77 -6.80 8.45
N ARG A 463 11.39 -6.70 9.65
CA ARG A 463 12.79 -7.09 9.87
C ARG A 463 13.01 -8.58 9.56
N HIS A 464 12.13 -9.45 10.07
CA HIS A 464 12.15 -10.90 9.83
C HIS A 464 11.95 -11.23 8.34
N ILE A 465 10.95 -10.63 7.69
CA ILE A 465 10.71 -10.81 6.25
C ILE A 465 11.86 -10.22 5.41
N GLY A 466 12.50 -9.14 5.86
CA GLY A 466 13.66 -8.53 5.22
C GLY A 466 14.85 -9.47 5.07
N PHE A 467 15.05 -10.39 6.02
CA PHE A 467 16.06 -11.45 5.92
C PHE A 467 15.76 -12.38 4.74
N TYR A 468 14.53 -12.87 4.63
CA TYR A 468 14.10 -13.74 3.51
C TYR A 468 14.02 -13.01 2.17
N LEU A 469 13.90 -11.68 2.16
CA LEU A 469 14.00 -10.83 0.96
C LEU A 469 15.46 -10.58 0.51
N GLY A 470 16.47 -10.98 1.29
CA GLY A 470 17.89 -10.82 0.94
C GLY A 470 18.53 -9.50 1.40
N VAL A 471 17.88 -8.76 2.30
CA VAL A 471 18.50 -7.58 2.93
C VAL A 471 19.57 -8.05 3.92
N SER A 472 20.74 -7.42 3.87
CA SER A 472 21.89 -7.77 4.71
C SER A 472 21.54 -7.78 6.21
N PRO A 473 21.86 -8.86 6.96
CA PRO A 473 21.66 -8.94 8.41
C PRO A 473 22.25 -7.77 9.19
N ALA A 474 23.35 -7.17 8.72
CA ALA A 474 23.95 -6.00 9.34
C ALA A 474 23.08 -4.74 9.21
N ILE A 475 22.38 -4.58 8.08
CA ILE A 475 21.44 -3.49 7.85
C ILE A 475 20.19 -3.70 8.71
N LEU A 476 19.64 -4.91 8.72
CA LEU A 476 18.47 -5.28 9.52
C LEU A 476 18.70 -5.06 11.03
N ARG A 477 19.82 -5.58 11.55
CA ARG A 477 20.22 -5.46 12.95
C ARG A 477 20.44 -4.01 13.38
N LYS A 478 21.07 -3.19 12.52
CA LYS A 478 21.38 -1.80 12.86
C LYS A 478 20.16 -0.89 12.71
N TYR A 479 19.46 -0.96 11.58
CA TYR A 479 18.48 0.06 11.18
C TYR A 479 17.02 -0.33 11.42
N PHE A 480 16.71 -1.62 11.57
CA PHE A 480 15.36 -2.12 11.83
C PHE A 480 15.19 -2.69 13.25
N ALA A 481 16.12 -2.36 14.17
CA ALA A 481 16.04 -2.77 15.57
C ALA A 481 14.78 -2.22 16.28
N THR A 482 14.47 -0.93 16.09
CA THR A 482 13.32 -0.26 16.71
C THR A 482 12.58 0.64 15.71
N PRO A 483 11.30 1.00 15.97
CA PRO A 483 10.57 1.94 15.12
C PRO A 483 11.20 3.33 15.03
N HIS A 484 11.88 3.78 16.10
CA HIS A 484 12.58 5.05 16.13
C HIS A 484 13.81 5.04 15.23
N THR A 485 14.66 4.01 15.38
CA THR A 485 15.86 3.77 14.56
C THR A 485 15.49 3.62 13.09
N SER A 486 14.45 2.85 12.79
CA SER A 486 13.93 2.66 11.43
C SER A 486 13.36 3.96 10.83
N GLY A 487 12.77 4.83 11.67
CA GLY A 487 12.36 6.18 11.30
C GLY A 487 13.55 7.05 10.86
N LYS A 488 14.59 7.16 11.69
CA LYS A 488 15.79 7.95 11.37
C LYS A 488 16.52 7.41 10.14
N TYR A 489 16.63 6.09 10.03
CA TYR A 489 17.18 5.42 8.85
C TYR A 489 16.44 5.83 7.58
N LEU A 490 15.10 5.67 7.53
CA LEU A 490 14.36 5.94 6.30
C LEU A 490 14.40 7.43 5.92
N ALA A 491 14.36 8.33 6.91
CA ALA A 491 14.44 9.78 6.64
C ALA A 491 15.81 10.24 6.13
N SER A 492 16.90 9.62 6.60
CA SER A 492 18.25 9.86 6.05
C SER A 492 18.44 9.19 4.68
N ALA A 493 17.98 7.94 4.51
CA ALA A 493 17.97 7.25 3.22
C ALA A 493 17.19 8.01 2.13
N ALA A 494 16.07 8.66 2.48
CA ALA A 494 15.30 9.49 1.56
C ALA A 494 16.11 10.66 0.97
N ILE A 495 17.01 11.28 1.75
CA ILE A 495 17.93 12.31 1.23
C ILE A 495 18.73 11.73 0.07
N HIS A 496 19.40 10.60 0.29
CA HIS A 496 20.26 9.94 -0.70
C HIS A 496 19.52 9.36 -1.92
N LEU A 497 18.26 8.95 -1.76
CA LEU A 497 17.43 8.39 -2.82
C LEU A 497 16.89 9.45 -3.77
N PHE A 498 16.59 10.66 -3.28
CA PHE A 498 16.04 11.75 -4.07
C PHE A 498 17.06 12.84 -4.43
N SER A 499 18.30 12.76 -3.93
CA SER A 499 19.42 13.59 -4.42
C SER A 499 19.65 13.36 -5.92
N VAL A 500 19.63 14.44 -6.70
CA VAL A 500 19.84 14.40 -8.15
C VAL A 500 21.30 14.73 -8.44
N ARG A 501 22.12 13.70 -8.75
CA ARG A 501 23.42 13.97 -9.37
C ARG A 501 23.19 14.46 -10.80
N PRO A 502 23.79 15.60 -11.23
CA PRO A 502 23.80 15.99 -12.63
C PRO A 502 24.46 14.88 -13.45
N SER A 503 23.75 14.34 -14.43
CA SER A 503 24.36 13.43 -15.40
C SER A 503 25.29 14.23 -16.32
N ILE A 504 26.51 13.73 -16.52
CA ILE A 504 27.54 14.38 -17.36
C ILE A 504 27.09 14.50 -18.83
N SER A 505 26.18 13.62 -19.26
CA SER A 505 25.44 13.73 -20.51
C SER A 505 24.02 14.26 -20.25
N GLY A 506 23.49 15.08 -21.16
CA GLY A 506 22.14 15.66 -21.11
C GLY A 506 21.02 14.64 -21.37
N SER A 507 21.01 13.52 -20.64
CA SER A 507 20.01 12.46 -20.76
C SER A 507 18.61 12.99 -20.43
N THR A 508 17.64 12.64 -21.26
CA THR A 508 16.25 13.05 -21.08
C THR A 508 15.70 12.53 -19.76
N GLU A 509 15.13 13.41 -18.93
CA GLU A 509 14.55 13.02 -17.64
C GLU A 509 13.44 11.98 -17.85
N LEU A 510 13.70 10.76 -17.36
CA LEU A 510 12.72 9.68 -17.32
C LEU A 510 11.58 10.06 -16.37
N LEU A 511 10.34 9.88 -16.83
CA LEU A 511 9.17 10.16 -16.01
C LEU A 511 9.07 9.19 -14.83
N PRO A 512 8.90 9.66 -13.58
CA PRO A 512 8.65 8.80 -12.44
C PRO A 512 7.24 8.19 -12.51
N PRO A 513 7.04 6.96 -11.99
CA PRO A 513 5.77 6.26 -12.06
C PRO A 513 4.63 6.88 -11.22
N THR A 514 4.88 7.96 -10.47
CA THR A 514 3.93 8.57 -9.54
C THR A 514 2.57 8.87 -10.17
N LEU A 515 2.51 9.67 -11.25
CA LEU A 515 1.24 10.02 -11.88
C LEU A 515 0.59 8.81 -12.59
N PRO A 516 1.32 7.97 -13.36
CA PRO A 516 0.79 6.70 -13.89
C PRO A 516 0.17 5.79 -12.82
N VAL A 517 0.81 5.60 -11.66
CA VAL A 517 0.27 4.78 -10.55
C VAL A 517 -1.03 5.38 -10.00
N LEU A 518 -1.09 6.70 -9.79
CA LEU A 518 -2.30 7.37 -9.31
C LEU A 518 -3.43 7.33 -10.35
N HIS A 519 -3.10 7.38 -11.64
CA HIS A 519 -4.05 7.26 -12.75
C HIS A 519 -4.58 5.83 -12.87
N ALA A 520 -3.69 4.83 -12.90
CA ALA A 520 -4.03 3.41 -12.98
C ALA A 520 -4.99 2.97 -11.86
N MET A 521 -4.91 3.55 -10.65
CA MET A 521 -5.84 3.28 -9.54
C MET A 521 -7.19 4.00 -9.62
N SER A 522 -7.39 4.91 -10.58
CA SER A 522 -8.58 5.76 -10.67
C SER A 522 -9.77 5.03 -11.28
N GLY A 523 -10.97 5.29 -10.78
CA GLY A 523 -12.22 4.76 -11.35
C GLY A 523 -12.39 3.24 -11.21
N ARG A 524 -11.65 2.60 -10.30
CA ARG A 524 -11.70 1.14 -10.06
C ARG A 524 -12.49 0.78 -8.79
N PRO A 525 -13.09 -0.43 -8.73
CA PRO A 525 -13.74 -0.93 -7.51
C PRO A 525 -12.74 -1.07 -6.34
N PRO A 526 -13.21 -1.05 -5.08
CA PRO A 526 -14.61 -0.92 -4.68
C PRO A 526 -15.11 0.53 -4.54
N LEU A 527 -14.21 1.52 -4.46
CA LEU A 527 -14.57 2.91 -4.10
C LEU A 527 -14.70 3.88 -5.30
N TYR A 528 -14.23 3.50 -6.49
CA TYR A 528 -14.27 4.33 -7.71
C TYR A 528 -13.72 5.75 -7.48
N THR A 529 -12.59 5.87 -6.78
CA THR A 529 -11.97 7.17 -6.48
C THR A 529 -11.50 7.85 -7.77
N THR A 530 -11.64 9.18 -7.83
CA THR A 530 -11.22 9.95 -9.01
C THR A 530 -9.72 10.25 -8.94
N PHE A 531 -9.07 10.45 -10.09
CA PHE A 531 -7.66 10.83 -10.17
C PHE A 531 -7.34 12.05 -9.28
N ALA A 532 -8.18 13.09 -9.32
CA ALA A 532 -8.02 14.26 -8.46
C ALA A 532 -8.09 13.93 -6.95
N PHE A 533 -8.88 12.93 -6.53
CA PHE A 533 -8.92 12.47 -5.15
C PHE A 533 -7.66 11.65 -4.80
N ASN A 534 -7.20 10.79 -5.70
CA ASN A 534 -5.96 10.01 -5.55
C ASN A 534 -4.74 10.94 -5.40
N CYS A 535 -4.61 11.97 -6.25
CA CYS A 535 -3.59 13.01 -6.10
C CYS A 535 -3.72 13.79 -4.79
N ALA A 536 -4.94 14.11 -4.35
CA ALA A 536 -5.16 14.83 -3.10
C ALA A 536 -4.72 14.02 -1.87
N LEU A 537 -5.02 12.72 -1.84
CA LEU A 537 -4.62 11.80 -0.77
C LEU A 537 -3.11 11.56 -0.77
N ALA A 538 -2.50 11.35 -1.94
CA ALA A 538 -1.03 11.30 -2.08
C ALA A 538 -0.38 12.59 -1.56
N ARG A 539 -0.90 13.77 -1.96
CA ARG A 539 -0.38 15.06 -1.52
C ARG A 539 -0.51 15.30 -0.01
N PHE A 540 -1.58 14.80 0.60
CA PHE A 540 -1.77 14.81 2.05
C PHE A 540 -0.76 13.91 2.79
N LEU A 541 -0.46 12.72 2.26
CA LEU A 541 0.47 11.76 2.89
C LEU A 541 1.95 12.10 2.67
N LEU A 542 2.33 12.50 1.46
CA LEU A 542 3.71 12.87 1.13
C LEU A 542 4.06 14.25 1.71
N GLY A 543 3.09 15.17 1.78
CA GLY A 543 3.32 16.56 2.19
C GLY A 543 3.78 17.46 1.04
N PRO A 544 3.84 18.79 1.24
CA PRO A 544 3.89 19.75 0.15
C PRO A 544 5.18 19.70 -0.67
N SER A 545 6.36 19.54 -0.05
CA SER A 545 7.65 19.59 -0.73
C SER A 545 7.83 18.42 -1.70
N LEU A 546 7.80 17.18 -1.18
CA LEU A 546 7.92 15.96 -1.98
C LEU A 546 6.83 15.89 -3.05
N SER A 547 5.57 16.23 -2.72
CA SER A 547 4.49 16.22 -3.73
C SER A 547 4.72 17.21 -4.87
N SER A 548 5.34 18.36 -4.62
CA SER A 548 5.66 19.34 -5.66
C SER A 548 6.85 18.89 -6.52
N HIS A 549 7.88 18.29 -5.91
CA HIS A 549 8.99 17.66 -6.63
C HIS A 549 8.50 16.53 -7.57
N LEU A 550 7.55 15.73 -7.10
CA LEU A 550 6.90 14.65 -7.87
C LEU A 550 5.84 15.13 -8.89
N GLY A 551 5.65 16.43 -9.05
CA GLY A 551 4.66 16.99 -9.99
C GLY A 551 3.19 16.69 -9.66
N ILE A 552 2.87 16.30 -8.41
CA ILE A 552 1.50 15.99 -7.99
C ILE A 552 0.68 17.29 -7.94
N PRO A 553 -0.42 17.40 -8.72
CA PRO A 553 -1.16 18.65 -8.87
C PRO A 553 -1.77 19.15 -7.56
N HIS A 554 -1.93 20.47 -7.46
CA HIS A 554 -2.52 21.11 -6.29
C HIS A 554 -3.98 20.70 -6.06
N THR A 555 -4.31 20.40 -4.81
CA THR A 555 -5.66 19.99 -4.39
C THR A 555 -6.63 21.17 -4.45
N LYS A 556 -7.67 21.06 -5.29
CA LYS A 556 -8.81 22.00 -5.30
C LYS A 556 -9.59 21.94 -3.98
N LEU A 557 -10.11 23.08 -3.50
CA LEU A 557 -10.81 23.18 -2.21
C LEU A 557 -11.97 22.17 -2.05
N THR A 558 -12.74 21.92 -3.10
CA THR A 558 -13.82 20.91 -3.09
C THR A 558 -13.30 19.50 -2.84
N THR A 559 -12.21 19.11 -3.50
CA THR A 559 -11.53 17.83 -3.28
C THR A 559 -10.89 17.75 -1.90
N TYR A 560 -10.32 18.85 -1.41
CA TYR A 560 -9.75 18.95 -0.06
C TYR A 560 -10.82 18.69 1.01
N LEU A 561 -11.97 19.37 0.94
CA LEU A 561 -13.09 19.15 1.86
C LEU A 561 -13.62 17.72 1.79
N LYS A 562 -13.76 17.16 0.57
CA LYS A 562 -14.17 15.75 0.37
C LYS A 562 -13.16 14.77 0.98
N LEU A 563 -11.87 15.01 0.80
CA LEU A 563 -10.79 14.19 1.37
C LEU A 563 -10.88 14.18 2.90
N HIS A 564 -10.93 15.36 3.53
CA HIS A 564 -11.01 15.45 4.99
C HIS A 564 -12.30 14.82 5.55
N ALA A 565 -13.45 14.97 4.88
CA ALA A 565 -14.69 14.30 5.28
C ALA A 565 -14.56 12.76 5.22
N VAL A 566 -13.96 12.21 4.16
CA VAL A 566 -13.71 10.76 4.03
C VAL A 566 -12.73 10.27 5.10
N LEU A 567 -11.63 10.99 5.36
CA LEU A 567 -10.64 10.61 6.36
C LEU A 567 -11.19 10.68 7.80
N ILE A 568 -12.11 11.62 8.09
CA ILE A 568 -12.84 11.64 9.37
C ILE A 568 -13.77 10.41 9.46
N GLY A 569 -14.52 10.09 8.41
CA GLY A 569 -15.39 8.90 8.37
C GLY A 569 -14.63 7.59 8.59
N GLN A 570 -13.44 7.45 8.00
CA GLN A 570 -12.58 6.27 8.16
C GLN A 570 -12.08 6.04 9.60
N ARG A 571 -12.17 7.04 10.50
CA ARG A 571 -11.82 6.88 11.91
C ARG A 571 -12.90 6.23 12.75
N LEU A 572 -14.17 6.36 12.36
CA LEU A 572 -15.28 5.93 13.20
C LEU A 572 -15.17 4.45 13.61
N PRO A 573 -14.83 3.49 12.71
CA PRO A 573 -14.66 2.09 13.10
C PRO A 573 -13.45 1.84 14.01
N LEU A 574 -12.38 2.64 13.88
CA LEU A 574 -11.16 2.51 14.68
C LEU A 574 -11.31 3.11 16.08
N TRP A 575 -12.06 4.21 16.18
CA TRP A 575 -12.44 4.79 17.46
C TRP A 575 -13.41 3.87 18.20
N PHE A 576 -14.39 3.28 17.49
CA PHE A 576 -15.28 2.28 18.06
C PHE A 576 -14.53 1.04 18.52
N LEU A 577 -13.59 0.52 17.71
CA LEU A 577 -12.69 -0.58 18.08
C LEU A 577 -11.92 -0.33 19.39
N ARG A 578 -11.46 0.90 19.64
CA ARG A 578 -10.72 1.27 20.86
C ARG A 578 -11.60 1.38 22.11
N TRP A 579 -12.91 1.57 21.95
CA TRP A 579 -13.85 1.82 23.06
C TRP A 579 -14.81 0.66 23.33
N TYR A 580 -15.16 -0.12 22.31
CA TYR A 580 -16.18 -1.16 22.40
C TYR A 580 -15.61 -2.45 23.02
N PRO A 581 -16.08 -2.89 24.20
CA PRO A 581 -15.42 -3.95 24.97
C PRO A 581 -15.66 -5.37 24.43
N ARG A 582 -16.55 -5.54 23.45
CA ARG A 582 -16.99 -6.87 23.00
C ARG A 582 -15.97 -7.50 22.06
N GLN A 583 -15.07 -8.32 22.60
CA GLN A 583 -14.05 -9.04 21.83
C GLN A 583 -14.61 -9.82 20.63
N ALA A 584 -15.79 -10.43 20.75
CA ALA A 584 -16.44 -11.12 19.63
C ALA A 584 -16.70 -10.23 18.39
N TRP A 585 -16.98 -8.93 18.58
CA TRP A 585 -17.11 -7.98 17.47
C TRP A 585 -15.74 -7.68 16.82
N ILE A 586 -14.69 -7.55 17.63
CA ILE A 586 -13.31 -7.31 17.17
C ILE A 586 -12.82 -8.49 16.33
N THR A 587 -12.92 -9.72 16.86
CA THR A 587 -12.55 -10.95 16.14
C THR A 587 -13.34 -11.09 14.83
N LYS A 588 -14.66 -10.84 14.86
CA LYS A 588 -15.51 -10.90 13.66
C LYS A 588 -15.13 -9.85 12.62
N ARG A 589 -14.85 -8.60 13.04
CA ARG A 589 -14.36 -7.53 12.17
C ARG A 589 -13.04 -7.93 11.50
N ARG A 590 -12.07 -8.45 12.28
CA ARG A 590 -10.77 -8.88 11.75
C ARG A 590 -10.90 -10.03 10.76
N ALA A 591 -11.72 -11.05 11.06
CA ALA A 591 -11.99 -12.15 10.14
C ALA A 591 -12.61 -11.67 8.81
N VAL A 592 -13.64 -10.82 8.89
CA VAL A 592 -14.30 -10.22 7.71
C VAL A 592 -13.34 -9.36 6.90
N ILE A 593 -12.45 -8.59 7.54
CA ILE A 593 -11.44 -7.80 6.82
C ILE A 593 -10.40 -8.71 6.17
N ARG A 594 -9.88 -9.72 6.89
CA ARG A 594 -8.91 -10.70 6.39
C ARG A 594 -9.43 -11.34 5.10
N GLU A 595 -10.61 -11.94 5.14
CA GLU A 595 -11.23 -12.59 3.99
C GLU A 595 -11.57 -11.60 2.87
N GLY A 596 -12.12 -10.43 3.23
CA GLY A 596 -12.53 -9.40 2.27
C GLY A 596 -11.37 -8.81 1.47
N LEU A 597 -10.24 -8.51 2.12
CA LEU A 597 -9.04 -8.03 1.43
C LEU A 597 -8.54 -9.04 0.39
N VAL A 598 -8.55 -10.32 0.76
CA VAL A 598 -8.08 -11.41 -0.11
C VAL A 598 -9.02 -11.61 -1.29
N ARG A 599 -10.34 -11.71 -1.06
CA ARG A 599 -11.33 -11.83 -2.15
C ARG A 599 -11.30 -10.61 -3.09
N ILE A 600 -11.18 -9.39 -2.56
CA ILE A 600 -11.05 -8.17 -3.38
C ILE A 600 -9.74 -8.20 -4.19
N THR A 601 -8.64 -8.67 -3.61
CA THR A 601 -7.35 -8.77 -4.30
C THR A 601 -7.43 -9.76 -5.46
N TYR A 602 -7.91 -10.98 -5.20
CA TYR A 602 -8.08 -12.01 -6.21
C TYR A 602 -9.07 -11.61 -7.31
N TRP A 603 -10.16 -10.92 -6.98
CA TRP A 603 -11.08 -10.36 -7.97
C TRP A 603 -10.39 -9.39 -8.93
N ASN A 604 -9.60 -8.46 -8.39
CA ASN A 604 -8.83 -7.49 -9.19
C ASN A 604 -7.67 -8.13 -9.98
N LEU A 605 -7.18 -9.31 -9.58
CA LEU A 605 -6.25 -10.15 -10.33
C LEU A 605 -6.94 -11.11 -11.34
N GLY A 606 -8.25 -10.98 -11.55
CA GLY A 606 -9.00 -11.81 -12.51
C GLY A 606 -9.28 -13.22 -12.01
N MET A 607 -9.63 -13.35 -10.72
CA MET A 607 -9.80 -14.61 -9.99
C MET A 607 -8.53 -15.48 -9.97
N ARG A 608 -7.39 -14.85 -9.66
CA ARG A 608 -6.08 -15.51 -9.60
C ARG A 608 -5.29 -15.17 -8.34
N ARG A 609 -4.53 -16.14 -7.83
CA ARG A 609 -3.44 -15.93 -6.87
C ARG A 609 -2.13 -15.91 -7.63
N THR A 610 -1.38 -14.80 -7.58
CA THR A 610 -0.07 -14.74 -8.22
C THR A 610 0.92 -15.66 -7.50
N SER A 611 1.74 -16.34 -8.29
CA SER A 611 2.93 -17.07 -7.85
C SER A 611 4.22 -16.32 -8.20
N PHE A 612 4.13 -15.00 -8.42
CA PHE A 612 5.25 -14.06 -8.60
C PHE A 612 6.23 -14.42 -9.74
N ARG A 613 5.76 -15.12 -10.77
CA ARG A 613 6.58 -15.59 -11.89
C ARG A 613 7.03 -14.43 -12.79
N PRO A 614 8.24 -14.48 -13.37
CA PRO A 614 8.63 -13.58 -14.44
C PRO A 614 7.71 -13.77 -15.67
N ARG A 615 6.92 -12.76 -16.06
CA ARG A 615 5.96 -12.89 -17.19
C ARG A 615 6.42 -12.27 -18.50
N THR A 616 7.45 -11.42 -18.47
CA THR A 616 8.15 -10.95 -19.66
C THR A 616 9.20 -11.99 -20.05
N GLY A 617 9.15 -12.48 -21.30
CA GLY A 617 10.30 -13.14 -21.92
C GLY A 617 11.47 -12.17 -22.04
N TYR A 618 12.67 -12.72 -22.23
CA TYR A 618 13.85 -11.96 -22.63
C TYR A 618 14.29 -12.50 -23.99
N THR A 619 14.18 -11.69 -25.05
CA THR A 619 14.55 -12.12 -26.42
C THR A 619 15.98 -11.70 -26.78
N GLY A 620 16.64 -10.92 -25.94
CA GLY A 620 18.01 -10.43 -26.14
C GLY A 620 18.20 -9.39 -27.27
N VAL A 621 17.25 -9.32 -28.21
CA VAL A 621 17.29 -8.52 -29.44
C VAL A 621 15.96 -7.78 -29.62
N GLY A 622 16.06 -6.45 -29.79
CA GLY A 622 14.95 -5.60 -30.23
C GLY A 622 14.34 -4.70 -29.14
N ARG A 623 13.53 -3.74 -29.59
CA ARG A 623 12.72 -2.84 -28.77
C ARG A 623 11.50 -3.62 -28.26
N GLU A 624 11.69 -4.41 -27.20
CA GLU A 624 10.62 -5.21 -26.60
C GLU A 624 9.45 -4.31 -26.22
N GLU A 625 8.29 -4.47 -26.87
CA GLU A 625 7.04 -3.87 -26.39
C GLU A 625 6.71 -4.49 -25.04
N GLY A 626 7.14 -3.84 -23.96
CA GLY A 626 7.02 -4.37 -22.60
C GLY A 626 5.62 -4.90 -22.34
N GLY A 627 5.52 -6.14 -21.85
CA GLY A 627 4.24 -6.77 -21.54
C GLY A 627 4.35 -8.25 -21.15
N ASP A 628 3.30 -8.73 -20.48
CA ASP A 628 3.15 -10.13 -20.09
C ASP A 628 3.01 -10.97 -21.37
N THR A 629 4.13 -11.51 -21.85
CA THR A 629 4.19 -12.41 -23.02
C THR A 629 3.66 -13.80 -22.71
N ILE A 630 3.45 -14.11 -21.43
CA ILE A 630 2.99 -15.41 -20.93
C ILE A 630 1.71 -15.21 -20.11
N ALA A 631 0.66 -15.93 -20.50
CA ALA A 631 -0.60 -15.95 -19.77
C ALA A 631 -0.45 -16.62 -18.39
N GLY A 632 -1.17 -16.11 -17.39
CA GLY A 632 -1.22 -16.75 -16.06
C GLY A 632 -1.73 -18.19 -16.13
N SER A 633 -1.20 -19.03 -15.25
CA SER A 633 -1.26 -20.49 -15.32
C SER A 633 -2.53 -21.07 -14.68
N GLU A 634 -2.95 -22.27 -15.09
CA GLU A 634 -4.09 -22.98 -14.49
C GLU A 634 -4.00 -23.10 -12.97
N GLY A 635 -2.81 -23.37 -12.42
CA GLY A 635 -2.58 -23.47 -10.97
C GLY A 635 -2.68 -22.15 -10.21
N GLU A 636 -2.81 -21.01 -10.90
CA GLU A 636 -3.09 -19.70 -10.27
C GLU A 636 -4.59 -19.39 -10.20
N LYS A 637 -5.45 -20.13 -10.92
CA LYS A 637 -6.89 -19.86 -10.95
C LYS A 637 -7.57 -20.24 -9.63
N ILE A 638 -8.42 -19.35 -9.14
CA ILE A 638 -9.24 -19.57 -7.94
C ILE A 638 -10.68 -19.83 -8.36
N VAL A 639 -11.26 -20.90 -7.81
CA VAL A 639 -12.68 -21.22 -8.00
C VAL A 639 -13.54 -20.13 -7.35
N PHE A 640 -14.53 -19.61 -8.09
CA PHE A 640 -15.45 -18.61 -7.57
C PHE A 640 -16.42 -19.23 -6.55
N ASP A 641 -16.11 -19.05 -5.27
CA ASP A 641 -17.01 -19.39 -4.16
C ASP A 641 -18.05 -18.29 -3.92
N SER A 642 -19.26 -18.52 -4.43
CA SER A 642 -20.39 -17.59 -4.29
C SER A 642 -21.06 -17.64 -2.90
N GLU A 643 -21.00 -18.77 -2.20
CA GLU A 643 -21.67 -18.94 -0.90
C GLU A 643 -20.88 -18.26 0.22
N GLY A 644 -19.56 -18.50 0.30
CA GLY A 644 -18.71 -17.76 1.22
C GLY A 644 -18.70 -16.26 0.92
N GLY A 645 -18.83 -15.86 -0.35
CA GLY A 645 -19.05 -14.47 -0.74
C GLY A 645 -20.32 -13.85 -0.10
N LYS A 646 -21.45 -14.56 -0.13
CA LYS A 646 -22.70 -14.13 0.55
C LYS A 646 -22.54 -14.10 2.07
N MET A 647 -21.90 -15.12 2.65
CA MET A 647 -21.62 -15.20 4.09
C MET A 647 -20.74 -14.06 4.58
N LEU A 648 -19.73 -13.68 3.80
CA LEU A 648 -18.85 -12.54 4.07
C LEU A 648 -19.63 -11.22 4.06
N VAL A 649 -20.45 -10.97 3.04
CA VAL A 649 -21.29 -9.76 2.95
C VAL A 649 -22.28 -9.68 4.12
N ARG A 650 -22.88 -10.81 4.50
CA ARG A 650 -23.74 -10.90 5.70
C ARG A 650 -22.96 -10.58 6.97
N SER A 651 -21.79 -11.19 7.16
CA SER A 651 -20.95 -10.99 8.35
C SER A 651 -20.44 -9.55 8.46
N MET A 652 -20.05 -8.93 7.34
CA MET A 652 -19.72 -7.51 7.23
C MET A 652 -20.91 -6.63 7.63
N ARG A 653 -22.12 -6.91 7.08
CA ARG A 653 -23.34 -6.18 7.45
C ARG A 653 -23.63 -6.27 8.95
N GLU A 654 -23.48 -7.45 9.55
CA GLU A 654 -23.69 -7.65 10.99
C GLU A 654 -22.69 -6.84 11.82
N VAL A 655 -21.40 -6.79 11.46
CA VAL A 655 -20.38 -5.94 12.11
C VAL A 655 -20.74 -4.45 12.04
N TRP A 656 -21.16 -3.95 10.88
CA TRP A 656 -21.56 -2.54 10.71
C TRP A 656 -22.87 -2.19 11.40
N VAL A 657 -23.89 -3.05 11.33
CA VAL A 657 -25.19 -2.84 11.99
C VAL A 657 -25.01 -2.82 13.51
N GLU A 658 -24.21 -3.72 14.08
CA GLU A 658 -23.91 -3.72 15.52
C GLU A 658 -23.26 -2.41 15.96
N MET A 659 -22.22 -1.96 15.23
CA MET A 659 -21.56 -0.68 15.51
C MET A 659 -22.53 0.50 15.43
N VAL A 660 -23.31 0.61 14.35
CA VAL A 660 -24.27 1.72 14.16
C VAL A 660 -25.37 1.68 15.21
N ALA A 661 -25.91 0.51 15.53
CA ALA A 661 -26.94 0.35 16.56
C ALA A 661 -26.44 0.78 17.95
N VAL A 662 -25.22 0.40 18.33
CA VAL A 662 -24.59 0.85 19.59
C VAL A 662 -24.39 2.36 19.57
N LEU A 663 -23.81 2.94 18.52
CA LEU A 663 -23.57 4.39 18.40
C LEU A 663 -24.87 5.21 18.48
N VAL A 664 -25.93 4.77 17.80
CA VAL A 664 -27.25 5.42 17.84
C VAL A 664 -27.88 5.29 19.23
N SER A 665 -27.86 4.10 19.84
CA SER A 665 -28.44 3.87 21.16
C SER A 665 -27.77 4.72 22.24
N VAL A 666 -26.43 4.80 22.20
CA VAL A 666 -25.63 5.65 23.08
C VAL A 666 -25.95 7.12 22.86
N SER A 667 -26.05 7.58 21.61
CA SER A 667 -26.37 8.97 21.27
C SER A 667 -27.77 9.37 21.77
N VAL A 668 -28.79 8.55 21.49
CA VAL A 668 -30.17 8.78 21.97
C VAL A 668 -30.23 8.79 23.50
N GLY A 669 -29.55 7.85 24.18
CA GLY A 669 -29.45 7.83 25.63
C GLY A 669 -28.82 9.11 26.20
N THR A 670 -27.73 9.61 25.61
CA THR A 670 -27.12 10.87 26.06
C THR A 670 -28.00 12.09 25.82
N ALA A 671 -28.70 12.16 24.68
CA ALA A 671 -29.62 13.26 24.39
C ALA A 671 -30.80 13.27 25.38
N TYR A 672 -31.33 12.10 25.73
CA TYR A 672 -32.40 11.95 26.72
C TYR A 672 -31.95 12.35 28.13
N ILE A 673 -30.77 11.90 28.57
CA ILE A 673 -30.19 12.30 29.87
C ILE A 673 -29.93 13.81 29.90
N LEU A 674 -29.37 14.38 28.84
CA LEU A 674 -29.13 15.82 28.75
C LEU A 674 -30.45 16.61 28.81
N TRP A 675 -31.49 16.15 28.12
CA TRP A 675 -32.83 16.74 28.19
C TRP A 675 -33.42 16.69 29.61
N ILE A 676 -33.26 15.58 30.35
CA ILE A 676 -33.68 15.49 31.75
C ILE A 676 -32.91 16.50 32.61
N VAL A 677 -31.59 16.57 32.49
CA VAL A 677 -30.75 17.50 33.29
C VAL A 677 -31.09 18.96 32.99
N VAL A 678 -31.25 19.32 31.71
CA VAL A 678 -31.65 20.67 31.31
C VAL A 678 -33.06 21.00 31.83
N LYS A 679 -34.02 20.07 31.69
CA LYS A 679 -35.39 20.22 32.21
C LYS A 679 -35.44 20.33 33.74
N ALA A 680 -34.51 19.71 34.46
CA ALA A 680 -34.37 19.83 35.90
C ALA A 680 -33.71 21.14 36.34
N ALA A 681 -32.79 21.69 35.54
CA ALA A 681 -32.13 22.98 35.80
C ALA A 681 -32.99 24.22 35.45
N PHE A 682 -34.05 24.04 34.66
CA PHE A 682 -35.07 25.07 34.36
C PHE A 682 -36.32 24.98 35.26
N LYS A 683 -36.29 24.14 36.29
CA LYS A 683 -37.32 24.03 37.33
C LYS A 683 -36.76 24.52 38.66
#